data_AF-A0A0E3Q138-F1
#
_entry.id   AF-A0A0E3Q138-F1
#
_cell.length_a   1.000
_cell.length_b   1.000
_cell.length_c   1.000
_cell.angle_alpha   90.00
_cell.angle_beta   90.00
_cell.angle_gamma   90.00
#
_symmetry.space_group_name_H-M   'P 1'
#
loop_
_entity.id
_entity.type
_entity.pdbx_description
1 polymer ?
#
loop_
_entity_poly.entity_id
_entity_poly.type
_entity_poly.pdbx_seq_one_letter_code
_entity_poly.pdbx_strand_id
1 'polypeptide(L)'
;MKKRLITCGIIFIFFFVLITGISLAGSNDLFGLSTVNNTEGYSQKIIITENSGKDLTSYQVPIFLNSSNFNFSQAKPDGSDLRFSSRGKSLNYWIESWDPEAEKALVWVKIPSLPANRDTALLLECGNPDAEAVSDGGRTFEFFDGFEGEKLKGLVWDSKKSGGGFVEVGNGTCKVTVPKPHAYDTSLIYSKKSFDINSMFVVKRMKVTTGKDERGPLLKQGFIDQISSRKNEITHKTEFAGESRVGWETAYRKERYNSFDKTDVRVSEGQWYTSGIAWYEENDTRSVAWYNNGIRDSKMDYSSSDYITNFPMRVYLYAESYSDASKNTGYMAVDYAFVRKFVESEPAVSFASGQIETESSAKDNTSETDNVSESENTSSESGITPENETVLPEVSDTEEAQEKAVKVQESRSGNNTETLETRFPKYNVNVSGIKLSSPYSVDFHALVKELEASGIDTIFLSMNGPDVWQYERFVKMAHEEEISVHAVLLEELNCTSETAPSISRASLNAILDYNEKSLAPFDGINICVKTSPYSGSENSCMDYKPIFDLAHEKAGENVSVSASLPPGHTASEVETISPLVDFFIVRAYDRGNKDLTSMSDIVDNIAPDMGEVRGANSKGIIEISVEEGFADRLEIQNLFASFVKYYGEDPAFKGVSISNYVTYTDLPVDAESEGNKLSLPGFGAISVLLTGLAAFAFLRAKRQ
;
A
#
# COMPACT_ATOMS: atom_id res chain seq x y z
N MET A 1 11.20 -22.98 72.34
CA MET A 1 10.93 -22.18 73.55
C MET A 1 10.39 -20.81 73.13
N LYS A 2 9.24 -20.41 73.69
CA LYS A 2 8.67 -19.03 73.78
C LYS A 2 8.36 -18.31 72.44
N LYS A 3 7.08 -18.00 72.10
CA LYS A 3 6.21 -16.94 72.68
C LYS A 3 6.92 -15.57 72.62
N ARG A 4 6.39 -14.46 72.09
CA ARG A 4 5.00 -13.97 71.94
C ARG A 4 5.06 -12.51 71.41
N LEU A 5 4.00 -12.05 70.71
CA LEU A 5 3.26 -10.75 70.86
C LEU A 5 3.99 -9.45 70.44
N ILE A 6 3.38 -8.37 69.92
CA ILE A 6 1.98 -7.87 69.71
C ILE A 6 2.11 -6.64 68.77
N THR A 7 1.37 -6.50 67.66
CA THR A 7 0.07 -5.76 67.45
C THR A 7 0.25 -4.22 67.41
N CYS A 8 -0.44 -3.35 66.67
CA CYS A 8 -1.77 -3.24 66.02
C CYS A 8 -1.74 -1.94 65.15
N GLY A 9 -2.63 -1.56 64.22
CA GLY A 9 -3.94 -2.03 63.77
C GLY A 9 -4.34 -1.38 62.43
N ILE A 10 -5.12 -2.08 61.56
CA ILE A 10 -6.61 -2.12 61.45
C ILE A 10 -7.08 -1.00 60.47
N ILE A 11 -7.73 -1.23 59.31
CA ILE A 11 -9.08 -1.79 59.01
C ILE A 11 -9.11 -2.28 57.53
N PHE A 12 -9.38 -3.56 57.17
CA PHE A 12 -10.66 -4.32 57.08
C PHE A 12 -11.53 -3.91 55.86
N ILE A 13 -11.75 -4.72 54.80
CA ILE A 13 -12.77 -5.81 54.63
C ILE A 13 -12.83 -6.09 53.09
N PHE A 14 -12.90 -7.29 52.47
CA PHE A 14 -13.78 -8.46 52.66
C PHE A 14 -13.14 -9.72 52.02
N PHE A 15 -12.92 -10.80 52.79
CA PHE A 15 -12.94 -12.19 52.28
C PHE A 15 -13.22 -13.17 53.43
N PHE A 16 -14.23 -14.02 53.23
CA PHE A 16 -14.53 -15.33 53.84
C PHE A 16 -14.92 -15.50 55.32
N VAL A 17 -16.11 -16.11 55.52
CA VAL A 17 -16.44 -17.06 56.60
C VAL A 17 -17.06 -18.31 55.98
N LEU A 18 -16.79 -19.44 56.64
CA LEU A 18 -16.88 -20.84 56.23
C LEU A 18 -17.84 -21.57 57.23
N ILE A 19 -18.24 -22.83 56.94
CA ILE A 19 -18.57 -23.94 57.90
C ILE A 19 -20.06 -24.42 58.06
N THR A 20 -20.28 -25.64 57.50
CA THR A 20 -21.02 -26.87 57.95
C THR A 20 -22.55 -26.94 58.18
N GLY A 21 -23.25 -27.75 57.34
CA GLY A 21 -23.52 -29.19 57.55
C GLY A 21 -24.76 -29.65 58.35
N ILE A 22 -25.77 -30.27 57.69
CA ILE A 22 -26.63 -31.37 58.19
C ILE A 22 -26.99 -32.30 57.00
N SER A 23 -27.00 -33.61 57.26
CA SER A 23 -27.19 -34.76 56.36
C SER A 23 -28.63 -35.30 56.37
N LEU A 24 -29.14 -35.83 55.25
CA LEU A 24 -29.85 -37.14 55.17
C LEU A 24 -30.28 -37.49 53.72
N ALA A 25 -30.23 -38.78 53.42
CA ALA A 25 -30.30 -39.42 52.10
C ALA A 25 -31.72 -39.67 51.55
N GLY A 26 -31.80 -39.91 50.24
CA GLY A 26 -32.94 -40.55 49.58
C GLY A 26 -32.81 -40.51 48.06
N SER A 27 -32.54 -41.67 47.44
CA SER A 27 -32.58 -41.91 46.00
C SER A 27 -34.00 -41.74 45.44
N ASN A 28 -34.14 -41.13 44.25
CA ASN A 28 -34.92 -41.61 43.10
C ASN A 28 -34.83 -40.61 41.94
N ASP A 29 -34.69 -41.17 40.73
CA ASP A 29 -34.83 -40.48 39.44
C ASP A 29 -36.15 -39.70 39.32
N LEU A 30 -36.11 -38.75 38.36
CA LEU A 30 -37.15 -38.49 37.35
C LEU A 30 -37.83 -37.10 37.40
N PHE A 31 -37.60 -36.37 36.29
CA PHE A 31 -38.30 -35.18 35.77
C PHE A 31 -38.43 -33.93 36.67
N GLY A 32 -37.58 -32.95 36.38
CA GLY A 32 -37.80 -31.53 36.68
C GLY A 32 -37.40 -30.68 35.48
N LEU A 33 -38.25 -30.68 34.44
CA LEU A 33 -38.17 -29.76 33.31
C LEU A 33 -38.68 -28.38 33.78
N SER A 34 -37.80 -27.38 33.83
CA SER A 34 -38.11 -25.94 33.74
C SER A 34 -36.81 -25.17 34.03
N THR A 35 -36.31 -24.25 33.23
CA THR A 35 -36.93 -23.38 32.23
C THR A 35 -35.95 -23.21 31.07
N VAL A 36 -36.47 -23.39 29.85
CA VAL A 36 -35.84 -22.91 28.62
C VAL A 36 -35.70 -21.39 28.75
N ASN A 37 -34.50 -20.91 29.07
CA ASN A 37 -34.08 -19.60 28.61
C ASN A 37 -33.56 -19.82 27.19
N ASN A 38 -34.45 -19.72 26.21
CA ASN A 38 -34.07 -19.55 24.81
C ASN A 38 -33.39 -18.17 24.69
N THR A 39 -32.09 -18.12 24.95
CA THR A 39 -31.22 -17.24 24.16
C THR A 39 -30.80 -18.10 22.97
N GLU A 40 -31.53 -17.96 21.87
CA GLU A 40 -31.17 -18.62 20.60
C GLU A 40 -29.77 -18.15 20.24
N GLY A 41 -28.76 -19.00 20.47
CA GLY A 41 -27.38 -18.70 20.11
C GLY A 41 -27.29 -18.51 18.61
N TYR A 42 -26.65 -17.43 18.17
CA TYR A 42 -26.38 -17.19 16.77
C TYR A 42 -25.39 -18.25 16.27
N SER A 43 -25.70 -18.89 15.15
CA SER A 43 -24.88 -19.92 14.56
C SER A 43 -24.67 -19.66 13.07
N GLN A 44 -23.40 -19.53 12.65
CA GLN A 44 -23.00 -19.27 11.28
C GLN A 44 -22.16 -20.43 10.75
N LYS A 45 -22.56 -20.98 9.60
CA LYS A 45 -21.80 -22.03 8.93
C LYS A 45 -20.73 -21.40 8.03
N ILE A 46 -19.50 -21.87 8.17
CA ILE A 46 -18.33 -21.44 7.40
C ILE A 46 -17.83 -22.65 6.61
N ILE A 47 -17.52 -22.45 5.34
CA ILE A 47 -16.98 -23.48 4.45
C ILE A 47 -15.53 -23.13 4.15
N ILE A 48 -14.63 -24.08 4.40
CA ILE A 48 -13.21 -23.97 4.10
C ILE A 48 -12.88 -24.91 2.95
N THR A 49 -12.48 -24.37 1.82
CA THR A 49 -12.11 -25.15 0.63
C THR A 49 -10.59 -25.24 0.54
N GLU A 50 -10.06 -26.46 0.59
CA GLU A 50 -8.62 -26.73 0.38
C GLU A 50 -8.27 -26.57 -1.11
N ASN A 51 -7.23 -25.81 -1.45
CA ASN A 51 -6.90 -25.45 -2.84
C ASN A 51 -5.48 -25.87 -3.29
N SER A 52 -4.65 -26.42 -2.42
CA SER A 52 -3.27 -26.84 -2.73
C SER A 52 -3.17 -28.25 -3.29
N GLY A 53 -4.26 -29.03 -3.24
CA GLY A 53 -4.27 -30.42 -3.67
C GLY A 53 -3.52 -31.36 -2.74
N LYS A 54 -3.24 -30.91 -1.50
CA LYS A 54 -2.55 -31.69 -0.45
C LYS A 54 -3.45 -31.80 0.77
N ASP A 55 -3.41 -32.95 1.45
CA ASP A 55 -4.07 -33.09 2.75
C ASP A 55 -3.34 -32.23 3.79
N LEU A 56 -4.02 -31.22 4.33
CA LEU A 56 -3.48 -30.35 5.37
C LEU A 56 -3.98 -30.79 6.75
N THR A 57 -3.08 -30.82 7.72
CA THR A 57 -3.42 -31.23 9.11
C THR A 57 -3.02 -30.16 10.10
N SER A 58 -3.87 -29.93 11.12
CA SER A 58 -3.65 -28.90 12.15
C SER A 58 -3.28 -27.54 11.54
N TYR A 59 -3.96 -27.15 10.47
CA TYR A 59 -3.65 -25.97 9.67
C TYR A 59 -4.41 -24.75 10.19
N GLN A 60 -3.75 -23.59 10.26
CA GLN A 60 -4.35 -22.34 10.74
C GLN A 60 -4.91 -21.55 9.56
N VAL A 61 -6.20 -21.23 9.61
CA VAL A 61 -6.90 -20.47 8.55
C VAL A 61 -7.41 -19.15 9.11
N PRO A 62 -7.14 -18.00 8.45
CA PRO A 62 -7.70 -16.71 8.84
C PRO A 62 -9.15 -16.60 8.37
N ILE A 63 -10.04 -16.17 9.25
CA ILE A 63 -11.46 -15.94 8.99
C ILE A 63 -11.73 -14.46 9.21
N PHE A 64 -12.08 -13.77 8.14
CA PHE A 64 -12.47 -12.36 8.15
C PHE A 64 -13.98 -12.25 8.36
N LEU A 65 -14.37 -11.67 9.50
CA LEU A 65 -15.76 -11.38 9.82
C LEU A 65 -16.03 -9.91 9.51
N ASN A 66 -17.17 -9.65 8.87
CA ASN A 66 -17.67 -8.32 8.63
C ASN A 66 -19.21 -8.31 8.58
N SER A 67 -19.80 -7.13 8.47
CA SER A 67 -21.26 -6.95 8.47
C SER A 67 -22.03 -7.73 7.40
N SER A 68 -21.36 -8.12 6.30
CA SER A 68 -21.99 -8.96 5.26
C SER A 68 -22.10 -10.44 5.63
N ASN A 69 -21.28 -10.92 6.58
CA ASN A 69 -21.16 -12.35 6.90
C ASN A 69 -21.31 -12.69 8.39
N PHE A 70 -21.35 -11.70 9.27
CA PHE A 70 -21.44 -11.87 10.71
C PHE A 70 -22.16 -10.70 11.37
N ASN A 71 -23.07 -10.99 12.30
CA ASN A 71 -23.78 -9.96 13.06
C ASN A 71 -23.09 -9.71 14.41
N PHE A 72 -22.35 -8.60 14.51
CA PHE A 72 -21.61 -8.23 15.72
C PHE A 72 -22.50 -7.95 16.93
N SER A 73 -23.77 -7.58 16.74
CA SER A 73 -24.72 -7.38 17.84
C SER A 73 -25.11 -8.67 18.57
N GLN A 74 -24.86 -9.83 17.97
CA GLN A 74 -25.16 -11.14 18.55
C GLN A 74 -24.01 -11.68 19.42
N ALA A 75 -22.81 -11.10 19.32
CA ALA A 75 -21.67 -11.48 20.15
C ALA A 75 -21.46 -10.50 21.30
N LYS A 76 -20.63 -10.89 22.26
CA LYS A 76 -20.15 -9.96 23.29
C LYS A 76 -19.35 -8.82 22.65
N PRO A 77 -19.33 -7.62 23.27
CA PRO A 77 -18.55 -6.49 22.76
C PRO A 77 -17.06 -6.78 22.54
N ASP A 78 -16.50 -7.74 23.28
CA ASP A 78 -15.10 -8.18 23.17
C ASP A 78 -14.90 -9.50 22.38
N GLY A 79 -15.98 -10.08 21.83
CA GLY A 79 -15.94 -11.35 21.10
C GLY A 79 -15.56 -12.56 21.97
N SER A 80 -15.58 -12.45 23.30
CA SER A 80 -15.14 -13.54 24.20
C SER A 80 -16.05 -14.78 24.17
N ASP A 81 -17.27 -14.65 23.67
CA ASP A 81 -18.27 -15.72 23.56
C ASP A 81 -18.21 -16.52 22.26
N LEU A 82 -17.35 -16.17 21.29
CA LEU A 82 -17.22 -16.92 20.04
C LEU A 82 -16.80 -18.37 20.29
N ARG A 83 -17.37 -19.32 19.55
CA ARG A 83 -16.98 -20.73 19.57
C ARG A 83 -16.90 -21.27 18.16
N PHE A 84 -15.81 -21.96 17.86
CA PHE A 84 -15.63 -22.67 16.59
C PHE A 84 -15.70 -24.17 16.82
N SER A 85 -16.47 -24.86 15.99
CA SER A 85 -16.52 -26.32 16.01
C SER A 85 -16.53 -26.91 14.60
N SER A 86 -16.06 -28.15 14.48
CA SER A 86 -16.22 -28.94 13.26
C SER A 86 -16.62 -30.35 13.63
N ARG A 87 -17.69 -30.85 13.00
CA ARG A 87 -18.27 -32.18 13.29
C ARG A 87 -18.49 -32.41 14.80
N GLY A 88 -18.98 -31.39 15.50
CA GLY A 88 -19.26 -31.42 16.94
C GLY A 88 -18.03 -31.36 17.86
N LYS A 89 -16.82 -31.13 17.34
CA LYS A 89 -15.60 -30.95 18.14
C LYS A 89 -15.18 -29.49 18.16
N SER A 90 -14.95 -28.94 19.36
CA SER A 90 -14.41 -27.59 19.52
C SER A 90 -13.02 -27.45 18.92
N LEU A 91 -12.77 -26.31 18.30
CA LEU A 91 -11.50 -25.94 17.67
C LEU A 91 -10.79 -24.87 18.49
N ASN A 92 -9.46 -24.90 18.50
CA ASN A 92 -8.68 -23.78 19.05
C ASN A 92 -8.68 -22.65 18.02
N TYR A 93 -8.79 -21.43 18.51
CA TYR A 93 -8.75 -20.23 17.69
C TYR A 93 -8.08 -19.09 18.45
N TRP A 94 -7.72 -18.04 17.72
CA TRP A 94 -7.19 -16.80 18.28
C TRP A 94 -7.80 -15.60 17.56
N ILE A 95 -8.25 -14.61 18.33
CA ILE A 95 -8.83 -13.37 17.83
C ILE A 95 -7.66 -12.39 17.68
N GLU A 96 -7.32 -12.07 16.44
CA GLU A 96 -6.24 -11.12 16.13
C GLU A 96 -6.73 -9.68 16.26
N SER A 97 -7.93 -9.40 15.75
CA SER A 97 -8.57 -8.10 15.86
C SER A 97 -10.08 -8.27 16.01
N TRP A 98 -10.67 -7.38 16.80
CA TRP A 98 -12.10 -7.32 17.03
C TRP A 98 -12.52 -5.86 17.18
N ASP A 99 -13.26 -5.36 16.18
CA ASP A 99 -13.79 -4.01 16.14
C ASP A 99 -15.30 -4.10 15.82
N PRO A 100 -16.16 -4.13 16.85
CA PRO A 100 -17.60 -4.22 16.66
C PRO A 100 -18.20 -2.91 16.14
N GLU A 101 -17.52 -1.76 16.28
CA GLU A 101 -18.00 -0.47 15.78
C GLU A 101 -17.78 -0.35 14.27
N ALA A 102 -16.60 -0.76 13.80
CA ALA A 102 -16.31 -0.87 12.37
C ALA A 102 -16.90 -2.14 11.72
N GLU A 103 -17.54 -3.00 12.52
CA GLU A 103 -18.06 -4.31 12.14
C GLU A 103 -17.01 -5.15 11.39
N LYS A 104 -15.80 -5.27 11.96
CA LYS A 104 -14.67 -6.00 11.40
C LYS A 104 -13.95 -6.82 12.45
N ALA A 105 -13.62 -8.07 12.12
CA ALA A 105 -12.76 -8.90 12.94
C ALA A 105 -11.93 -9.87 12.10
N LEU A 106 -10.75 -10.23 12.60
CA LEU A 106 -9.91 -11.28 12.07
C LEU A 106 -9.69 -12.35 13.14
N VAL A 107 -10.10 -13.57 12.84
CA VAL A 107 -9.98 -14.73 13.74
C VAL A 107 -9.24 -15.86 13.04
N TRP A 108 -8.19 -16.38 13.67
CA TRP A 108 -7.45 -17.54 13.19
C TRP A 108 -7.98 -18.82 13.82
N VAL A 109 -8.31 -19.82 13.01
CA VAL A 109 -8.84 -21.10 13.50
C VAL A 109 -7.93 -22.25 13.12
N LYS A 110 -7.58 -23.10 14.09
CA LYS A 110 -6.78 -24.32 13.87
C LYS A 110 -7.68 -25.49 13.47
N ILE A 111 -7.62 -25.86 12.19
CA ILE A 111 -8.43 -26.94 11.62
C ILE A 111 -7.64 -28.26 11.64
N PRO A 112 -8.16 -29.33 12.28
CA PRO A 112 -7.42 -30.58 12.44
C PRO A 112 -7.11 -31.30 11.12
N SER A 113 -8.01 -31.23 10.15
CA SER A 113 -7.89 -31.91 8.86
C SER A 113 -8.64 -31.14 7.78
N LEU A 114 -7.95 -30.81 6.69
CA LEU A 114 -8.49 -30.29 5.43
C LEU A 114 -8.06 -31.26 4.32
N PRO A 115 -8.95 -32.12 3.82
CA PRO A 115 -8.61 -33.03 2.74
C PRO A 115 -8.38 -32.28 1.43
N ALA A 116 -7.44 -32.77 0.62
CA ALA A 116 -7.06 -32.18 -0.67
C ALA A 116 -8.27 -31.88 -1.57
N ASN A 117 -8.38 -30.64 -2.07
CA ASN A 117 -9.44 -30.19 -2.97
C ASN A 117 -10.87 -30.46 -2.46
N ARG A 118 -11.10 -30.43 -1.14
CA ARG A 118 -12.42 -30.65 -0.53
C ARG A 118 -12.82 -29.54 0.42
N ASP A 119 -14.13 -29.42 0.56
CA ASP A 119 -14.76 -28.55 1.54
C ASP A 119 -14.79 -29.18 2.93
N THR A 120 -14.48 -28.35 3.93
CA THR A 120 -14.63 -28.65 5.35
C THR A 120 -15.54 -27.61 5.99
N ALA A 121 -16.68 -28.06 6.53
CA ALA A 121 -17.60 -27.19 7.23
C ALA A 121 -17.15 -26.95 8.69
N LEU A 122 -17.17 -25.69 9.08
CA LEU A 122 -17.05 -25.21 10.45
C LEU A 122 -18.37 -24.56 10.88
N LEU A 123 -18.61 -24.54 12.18
CA LEU A 123 -19.69 -23.81 12.82
C LEU A 123 -19.08 -22.74 13.71
N LEU A 124 -19.54 -21.50 13.57
CA LEU A 124 -19.27 -20.38 14.46
C LEU A 124 -20.52 -20.14 15.30
N GLU A 125 -20.39 -20.22 16.63
CA GLU A 125 -21.50 -20.04 17.58
C GLU A 125 -21.17 -18.88 18.53
N CYS A 126 -22.15 -18.01 18.81
CA CYS A 126 -22.06 -16.93 19.81
C CYS A 126 -23.45 -16.59 20.40
N GLY A 127 -23.53 -15.58 21.26
CA GLY A 127 -24.78 -15.16 21.91
C GLY A 127 -24.97 -15.74 23.31
N ASN A 128 -23.93 -16.35 23.88
CA ASN A 128 -23.95 -16.80 25.27
C ASN A 128 -23.30 -15.72 26.17
N PRO A 129 -24.09 -14.94 26.92
CA PRO A 129 -23.55 -13.89 27.80
C PRO A 129 -22.71 -14.44 28.96
N ASP A 130 -22.86 -15.72 29.31
CA ASP A 130 -22.10 -16.37 30.39
C ASP A 130 -20.81 -17.05 29.90
N ALA A 131 -20.52 -16.99 28.60
CA ALA A 131 -19.34 -17.63 28.02
C ALA A 131 -18.02 -16.96 28.47
N GLU A 132 -17.07 -17.75 28.97
CA GLU A 132 -15.72 -17.26 29.29
C GLU A 132 -14.86 -17.07 28.02
N ALA A 133 -13.85 -16.21 28.08
CA ALA A 133 -12.89 -16.06 26.99
C ALA A 133 -11.99 -17.31 26.86
N VAL A 134 -11.95 -17.91 25.67
CA VAL A 134 -11.15 -19.13 25.40
C VAL A 134 -10.21 -18.99 24.19
N SER A 135 -10.10 -17.79 23.63
CA SER A 135 -9.19 -17.45 22.54
C SER A 135 -7.73 -17.63 22.99
N ASP A 136 -6.93 -18.40 22.25
CA ASP A 136 -5.56 -18.77 22.66
C ASP A 136 -4.65 -18.98 21.43
N GLY A 137 -3.73 -18.05 21.21
CA GLY A 137 -2.74 -18.13 20.14
C GLY A 137 -1.75 -19.28 20.30
N GLY A 138 -1.36 -19.61 21.53
CA GLY A 138 -0.43 -20.71 21.85
C GLY A 138 -0.99 -22.10 21.53
N ARG A 139 -2.32 -22.27 21.58
CA ARG A 139 -3.00 -23.51 21.15
C ARG A 139 -3.33 -23.52 19.65
N THR A 140 -3.38 -22.36 19.01
CA THR A 140 -3.76 -22.18 17.61
C THR A 140 -2.57 -22.38 16.67
N PHE A 141 -1.43 -21.75 16.95
CA PHE A 141 -0.28 -21.70 16.04
C PHE A 141 0.81 -22.73 16.36
N GLU A 142 1.79 -22.89 15.45
CA GLU A 142 2.99 -23.69 15.71
C GLU A 142 3.94 -23.01 16.70
N PHE A 143 3.83 -21.70 16.80
CA PHE A 143 4.53 -20.82 17.72
C PHE A 143 3.71 -19.55 17.88
N PHE A 144 3.66 -19.01 19.09
CA PHE A 144 2.95 -17.77 19.38
C PHE A 144 3.57 -17.09 20.61
N ASP A 145 3.70 -15.76 20.53
CA ASP A 145 3.91 -14.91 21.70
C ASP A 145 3.24 -13.56 21.48
N GLY A 146 2.28 -13.22 22.35
CA GLY A 146 1.63 -11.89 22.41
C GLY A 146 2.27 -10.95 23.45
N PHE A 147 3.42 -11.31 24.02
CA PHE A 147 4.23 -10.44 24.87
C PHE A 147 3.51 -9.81 26.10
N GLU A 148 2.44 -10.44 26.59
CA GLU A 148 1.62 -9.97 27.72
C GLU A 148 2.33 -9.94 29.09
N GLY A 149 3.52 -10.54 29.19
CA GLY A 149 4.29 -10.59 30.44
C GLY A 149 5.13 -9.33 30.68
N GLU A 150 5.86 -9.31 31.81
CA GLU A 150 6.79 -8.23 32.17
C GLU A 150 8.23 -8.46 31.67
N LYS A 151 8.48 -9.60 31.01
CA LYS A 151 9.81 -9.97 30.52
C LYS A 151 9.72 -10.98 29.38
N LEU A 152 10.78 -11.02 28.57
CA LEU A 152 10.92 -12.00 27.49
C LEU A 152 10.87 -13.42 28.06
N LYS A 153 10.02 -14.27 27.48
CA LYS A 153 9.85 -15.66 27.89
C LYS A 153 11.08 -16.48 27.50
N GLY A 154 12.04 -16.64 28.40
CA GLY A 154 13.29 -17.39 28.17
C GLY A 154 13.14 -18.89 27.89
N LEU A 155 11.92 -19.43 27.95
CA LEU A 155 11.59 -20.79 27.49
C LEU A 155 11.23 -20.82 25.98
N VAL A 156 10.82 -19.68 25.42
CA VAL A 156 10.32 -19.52 24.06
C VAL A 156 11.37 -18.84 23.18
N TRP A 157 12.05 -17.83 23.74
CA TRP A 157 13.04 -17.01 23.05
C TRP A 157 14.42 -17.11 23.70
N ASP A 158 15.45 -16.95 22.88
CA ASP A 158 16.78 -16.53 23.30
C ASP A 158 17.02 -15.09 22.81
N SER A 159 17.91 -14.36 23.48
CA SER A 159 18.29 -13.00 23.10
C SER A 159 19.80 -12.84 22.99
N LYS A 160 20.28 -12.08 22.00
CA LYS A 160 21.67 -11.62 21.89
C LYS A 160 21.72 -10.12 21.65
N LYS A 161 22.82 -9.51 22.05
CA LYS A 161 23.07 -8.09 21.85
C LYS A 161 24.55 -7.83 21.64
N SER A 162 24.84 -6.74 20.94
CA SER A 162 26.15 -6.14 20.86
C SER A 162 26.05 -4.67 21.27
N GLY A 163 27.10 -4.18 21.93
CA GLY A 163 27.16 -2.82 22.46
C GLY A 163 25.98 -2.46 23.38
N GLY A 164 25.26 -1.39 23.05
CA GLY A 164 24.16 -0.84 23.83
C GLY A 164 22.80 -1.52 23.66
N GLY A 165 22.63 -2.43 22.69
CA GLY A 165 21.32 -3.02 22.38
C GLY A 165 20.67 -3.76 23.55
N PHE A 166 19.34 -3.79 23.60
CA PHE A 166 18.60 -4.57 24.61
C PHE A 166 17.18 -4.92 24.14
N VAL A 167 16.50 -5.75 24.93
CA VAL A 167 15.12 -6.17 24.69
C VAL A 167 14.31 -5.92 25.95
N GLU A 168 13.18 -5.23 25.81
CA GLU A 168 12.22 -4.98 26.89
C GLU A 168 10.88 -5.58 26.50
N VAL A 169 10.18 -6.16 27.47
CA VAL A 169 8.82 -6.68 27.28
C VAL A 169 7.96 -6.14 28.40
N GLY A 170 6.79 -5.61 28.06
CA GLY A 170 5.83 -5.09 29.01
C GLY A 170 4.61 -4.53 28.30
N ASN A 171 3.47 -4.52 28.99
CA ASN A 171 2.21 -4.01 28.48
C ASN A 171 1.80 -4.62 27.12
N GLY A 172 2.03 -5.92 26.90
CA GLY A 172 1.68 -6.58 25.64
C GLY A 172 2.59 -6.22 24.46
N THR A 173 3.78 -5.64 24.70
CA THR A 173 4.69 -5.26 23.62
C THR A 173 6.12 -5.68 23.93
N CYS A 174 6.82 -6.22 22.93
CA CYS A 174 8.26 -6.44 22.93
C CYS A 174 8.98 -5.36 22.13
N LYS A 175 9.98 -4.72 22.74
CA LYS A 175 10.84 -3.70 22.11
C LYS A 175 12.25 -4.25 21.88
N VAL A 176 12.63 -4.43 20.62
CA VAL A 176 13.99 -4.80 20.21
C VAL A 176 14.77 -3.52 19.91
N THR A 177 15.60 -3.09 20.86
CA THR A 177 16.09 -1.70 20.95
C THR A 177 17.57 -1.55 20.64
N VAL A 178 17.88 -0.45 19.94
CA VAL A 178 19.22 0.05 19.62
C VAL A 178 19.34 1.49 20.14
N PRO A 179 19.79 1.69 21.40
CA PRO A 179 19.64 2.96 22.10
C PRO A 179 20.78 3.95 21.88
N LYS A 180 21.93 3.53 21.31
CA LYS A 180 23.09 4.39 21.13
C LYS A 180 23.60 4.35 19.69
N PRO A 181 24.12 5.48 19.19
CA PRO A 181 24.72 5.58 17.87
C PRO A 181 26.11 4.94 17.88
N HIS A 182 26.17 3.64 17.63
CA HIS A 182 27.42 2.91 17.53
C HIS A 182 27.32 1.90 16.40
N ALA A 183 28.35 1.83 15.54
CA ALA A 183 28.37 0.96 14.35
C ALA A 183 28.25 -0.55 14.63
N TYR A 184 28.16 -0.97 15.90
CA TYR A 184 28.03 -2.37 16.30
C TYR A 184 26.88 -2.59 17.30
N ASP A 185 26.03 -1.59 17.54
CA ASP A 185 24.90 -1.73 18.44
C ASP A 185 23.80 -2.53 17.75
N THR A 186 23.49 -3.69 18.32
CA THR A 186 22.54 -4.64 17.76
C THR A 186 21.74 -5.30 18.86
N SER A 187 20.48 -5.63 18.56
CA SER A 187 19.61 -6.40 19.43
C SER A 187 18.89 -7.47 18.62
N LEU A 188 18.86 -8.69 19.14
CA LEU A 188 18.35 -9.89 18.47
C LEU A 188 17.53 -10.70 19.47
N ILE A 189 16.32 -11.10 19.07
CA ILE A 189 15.62 -12.24 19.67
C ILE A 189 15.38 -13.30 18.61
N TYR A 190 15.44 -14.57 19.01
CA TYR A 190 15.17 -15.69 18.11
C TYR A 190 14.53 -16.86 18.85
N SER A 191 13.71 -17.63 18.16
CA SER A 191 12.94 -18.73 18.75
C SER A 191 13.86 -19.86 19.22
N LYS A 192 13.47 -20.54 20.30
CA LYS A 192 14.11 -21.79 20.73
C LYS A 192 13.75 -22.97 19.84
N LYS A 193 12.50 -22.98 19.37
CA LYS A 193 11.97 -23.94 18.40
C LYS A 193 12.49 -23.61 17.01
N SER A 194 12.83 -24.64 16.24
CA SER A 194 13.04 -24.56 14.80
C SER A 194 11.79 -25.03 14.07
N PHE A 195 11.61 -24.55 12.84
CA PHE A 195 10.49 -24.82 11.96
C PHE A 195 11.01 -25.37 10.64
N ASP A 196 10.26 -26.31 10.08
CA ASP A 196 10.53 -26.87 8.76
C ASP A 196 10.03 -25.92 7.67
N ILE A 197 10.47 -26.16 6.43
CA ILE A 197 9.93 -25.47 5.26
C ILE A 197 8.40 -25.67 5.15
N ASN A 198 7.72 -24.79 4.43
CA ASN A 198 6.25 -24.65 4.39
C ASN A 198 5.71 -24.03 5.69
N SER A 199 6.43 -23.01 6.16
CA SER A 199 6.10 -22.22 7.35
C SER A 199 6.02 -20.74 6.99
N MET A 200 5.15 -20.00 7.67
CA MET A 200 5.06 -18.55 7.55
C MET A 200 5.25 -17.91 8.92
N PHE A 201 6.14 -16.91 8.99
CA PHE A 201 6.38 -16.12 10.19
C PHE A 201 5.70 -14.76 10.08
N VAL A 202 4.75 -14.48 10.97
CA VAL A 202 3.96 -13.25 10.97
C VAL A 202 4.20 -12.48 12.26
N VAL A 203 4.38 -11.17 12.12
CA VAL A 203 4.71 -10.26 13.22
C VAL A 203 3.93 -8.97 13.05
N LYS A 204 3.16 -8.57 14.06
CA LYS A 204 2.60 -7.22 14.13
C LYS A 204 3.62 -6.31 14.78
N ARG A 205 4.14 -5.37 14.00
CA ARG A 205 5.28 -4.54 14.38
C ARG A 205 5.07 -3.09 14.00
N MET A 206 5.85 -2.23 14.63
CA MET A 206 6.02 -0.83 14.26
C MET A 206 7.47 -0.41 14.51
N LYS A 207 7.93 0.56 13.73
CA LYS A 207 9.22 1.22 13.93
C LYS A 207 9.05 2.47 14.79
N VAL A 208 10.00 2.68 15.70
CA VAL A 208 10.10 3.92 16.48
C VAL A 208 11.55 4.40 16.51
N THR A 209 11.75 5.65 16.14
CA THR A 209 13.01 6.38 16.16
C THR A 209 13.09 7.18 17.46
N THR A 210 14.19 6.99 18.19
CA THR A 210 14.48 7.76 19.41
C THR A 210 15.67 8.70 19.21
N GLY A 211 16.32 8.62 18.05
CA GLY A 211 17.49 9.40 17.68
C GLY A 211 17.16 10.74 17.05
N LYS A 212 18.21 11.46 16.66
CA LYS A 212 18.08 12.69 15.84
C LYS A 212 18.08 12.39 14.34
N ASP A 213 18.45 11.18 13.96
CA ASP A 213 18.45 10.75 12.58
C ASP A 213 17.09 10.13 12.27
N GLU A 214 16.32 10.83 11.44
CA GLU A 214 14.95 10.48 11.09
C GLU A 214 14.87 9.13 10.35
N ARG A 215 15.97 8.61 9.80
CA ARG A 215 16.00 7.27 9.22
C ARG A 215 15.69 6.18 10.24
N GLY A 216 15.93 6.40 11.53
CA GLY A 216 15.69 5.41 12.57
C GLY A 216 16.51 4.11 12.47
N PRO A 217 16.25 3.11 13.33
CA PRO A 217 16.97 1.85 13.30
C PRO A 217 16.66 1.06 12.03
N LEU A 218 17.63 0.26 11.59
CA LEU A 218 17.44 -0.73 10.54
C LEU A 218 16.81 -1.98 11.17
N LEU A 219 15.71 -2.45 10.59
CA LEU A 219 14.93 -3.56 11.12
C LEU A 219 15.06 -4.80 10.24
N LYS A 220 15.22 -5.97 10.87
CA LYS A 220 15.27 -7.27 10.19
C LYS A 220 14.33 -8.26 10.85
N GLN A 221 13.72 -9.10 10.02
CA GLN A 221 12.86 -10.20 10.39
C GLN A 221 13.15 -11.38 9.47
N GLY A 222 13.06 -12.61 9.97
CA GLY A 222 13.08 -13.76 9.06
C GLY A 222 13.46 -15.06 9.73
N PHE A 223 14.10 -15.93 8.95
CA PHE A 223 14.48 -17.28 9.33
C PHE A 223 15.99 -17.43 9.37
N ILE A 224 16.51 -18.18 10.33
CA ILE A 224 17.94 -18.39 10.52
C ILE A 224 18.23 -19.77 11.10
N ASP A 225 19.22 -20.47 10.57
CA ASP A 225 19.61 -21.79 11.05
C ASP A 225 20.28 -21.74 12.43
N GLN A 226 21.45 -21.11 12.48
CA GLN A 226 22.33 -21.00 13.62
C GLN A 226 22.85 -19.58 13.71
N ILE A 227 22.55 -18.94 14.84
CA ILE A 227 22.89 -17.53 15.08
C ILE A 227 24.40 -17.23 14.93
N SER A 228 25.27 -18.20 15.22
CA SER A 228 26.72 -18.00 15.14
C SER A 228 27.28 -18.11 13.73
N SER A 229 26.77 -19.02 12.90
CA SER A 229 27.34 -19.26 11.58
C SER A 229 26.60 -18.55 10.45
N ARG A 230 25.31 -18.22 10.65
CA ARG A 230 24.43 -17.59 9.64
C ARG A 230 24.62 -18.19 8.25
N LYS A 231 24.68 -19.53 8.20
CA LYS A 231 24.99 -20.25 6.97
C LYS A 231 23.75 -20.34 6.10
N ASN A 232 22.59 -20.48 6.74
CA ASN A 232 21.31 -20.46 6.08
C ASN A 232 20.43 -19.41 6.75
N GLU A 233 20.03 -18.40 5.98
CA GLU A 233 19.33 -17.24 6.49
C GLU A 233 18.39 -16.69 5.41
N ILE A 234 17.19 -16.29 5.82
CA ILE A 234 16.25 -15.49 5.03
C ILE A 234 16.02 -14.22 5.84
N THR A 235 16.36 -13.08 5.26
CA THR A 235 16.30 -11.79 5.91
C THR A 235 15.39 -10.87 5.12
N HIS A 236 14.24 -10.55 5.69
CA HIS A 236 13.43 -9.41 5.30
C HIS A 236 13.96 -8.18 6.03
N LYS A 237 14.39 -7.18 5.27
CA LYS A 237 15.01 -5.98 5.79
C LYS A 237 14.20 -4.75 5.42
N THR A 238 13.99 -3.87 6.40
CA THR A 238 13.34 -2.57 6.20
C THR A 238 14.17 -1.44 6.78
N GLU A 239 14.12 -0.29 6.11
CA GLU A 239 14.94 0.88 6.39
C GLU A 239 14.14 2.20 6.27
N PHE A 240 14.68 3.29 6.80
CA PHE A 240 14.07 4.64 6.80
C PHE A 240 12.79 4.80 7.62
N ALA A 241 12.36 6.04 7.83
CA ALA A 241 11.26 6.40 8.74
C ALA A 241 9.96 5.66 8.40
N GLY A 242 9.59 5.59 7.12
CA GLY A 242 8.38 4.94 6.62
C GLY A 242 8.55 3.47 6.22
N GLU A 243 9.69 2.86 6.56
CA GLU A 243 10.06 1.52 6.09
C GLU A 243 10.00 1.39 4.55
N SER A 244 10.38 2.49 3.86
CA SER A 244 10.31 2.69 2.40
C SER A 244 11.52 2.15 1.65
N ARG A 245 12.20 1.17 2.24
CA ARG A 245 13.25 0.42 1.57
C ARG A 245 13.16 -1.00 2.06
N VAL A 246 12.63 -1.86 1.21
CA VAL A 246 12.32 -3.24 1.56
C VAL A 246 13.14 -4.19 0.68
N GLY A 247 13.82 -5.15 1.29
CA GLY A 247 14.64 -6.09 0.54
C GLY A 247 14.86 -7.44 1.23
N TRP A 248 15.34 -8.37 0.43
CA TRP A 248 15.76 -9.71 0.80
C TRP A 248 17.28 -9.82 0.86
N GLU A 249 17.76 -10.48 1.90
CA GLU A 249 19.04 -11.18 1.86
C GLU A 249 18.75 -12.65 2.15
N THR A 250 19.03 -13.51 1.20
CA THR A 250 18.94 -14.97 1.37
C THR A 250 20.33 -15.58 1.27
N ALA A 251 20.62 -16.52 2.15
CA ALA A 251 21.87 -17.23 2.20
C ALA A 251 21.60 -18.71 2.31
N TYR A 252 22.28 -19.50 1.47
CA TYR A 252 22.34 -20.95 1.61
C TYR A 252 23.79 -21.41 1.50
N ARG A 253 24.31 -21.94 2.61
CA ARG A 253 25.71 -22.34 2.83
C ARG A 253 26.72 -21.20 2.65
N LYS A 254 27.01 -20.83 1.40
CA LYS A 254 27.99 -19.82 1.00
C LYS A 254 27.48 -18.93 -0.14
N GLU A 255 26.40 -19.32 -0.77
CA GLU A 255 25.77 -18.53 -1.82
C GLU A 255 24.83 -17.54 -1.17
N ARG A 256 24.85 -16.30 -1.69
CA ARG A 256 24.06 -15.21 -1.17
C ARG A 256 23.38 -14.49 -2.31
N TYR A 257 22.09 -14.27 -2.14
CA TYR A 257 21.32 -13.36 -2.95
C TYR A 257 20.97 -12.15 -2.10
N ASN A 258 21.25 -10.98 -2.64
CA ASN A 258 20.82 -9.71 -2.07
C ASN A 258 19.94 -9.04 -3.10
N SER A 259 18.71 -8.74 -2.73
CA SER A 259 17.89 -7.84 -3.52
C SER A 259 18.21 -6.40 -3.14
N PHE A 260 18.16 -5.51 -4.11
CA PHE A 260 18.02 -4.08 -3.84
C PHE A 260 16.55 -3.73 -3.95
N ASP A 261 16.12 -2.87 -3.02
CA ASP A 261 14.85 -2.20 -2.92
C ASP A 261 13.74 -2.67 -3.88
N LYS A 262 12.82 -3.47 -3.35
CA LYS A 262 11.83 -4.21 -4.13
C LYS A 262 10.42 -3.65 -4.01
N THR A 263 10.13 -2.98 -2.90
CA THR A 263 8.82 -2.42 -2.56
C THR A 263 8.95 -1.52 -1.34
N ASP A 264 7.83 -0.97 -0.88
CA ASP A 264 7.73 -0.12 0.30
C ASP A 264 6.71 -0.69 1.28
N VAL A 265 6.96 -0.55 2.58
CA VAL A 265 5.91 -0.81 3.58
C VAL A 265 4.84 0.29 3.55
N ARG A 266 5.24 1.54 3.28
CA ARG A 266 4.39 2.75 3.29
C ARG A 266 3.62 2.96 4.60
N VAL A 267 4.28 2.66 5.72
CA VAL A 267 3.70 2.83 7.05
C VAL A 267 4.47 3.90 7.78
N SER A 268 3.80 4.99 8.12
CA SER A 268 4.39 6.09 8.88
C SER A 268 4.96 5.59 10.20
N GLU A 269 6.02 6.24 10.66
CA GLU A 269 6.65 5.87 11.92
C GLU A 269 5.64 5.89 13.09
N GLY A 270 5.73 4.89 13.97
CA GLY A 270 4.81 4.72 15.09
C GLY A 270 3.45 4.09 14.74
N GLN A 271 3.20 3.74 13.48
CA GLN A 271 1.99 3.01 13.08
C GLN A 271 2.22 1.48 13.07
N TRP A 272 1.22 0.74 13.51
CA TRP A 272 1.25 -0.72 13.55
C TRP A 272 0.83 -1.33 12.20
N TYR A 273 1.54 -2.37 11.77
CA TYR A 273 1.19 -3.19 10.62
C TYR A 273 1.65 -4.64 10.83
N THR A 274 1.13 -5.56 10.04
CA THR A 274 1.58 -6.97 10.07
C THR A 274 2.54 -7.26 8.91
N SER A 275 3.67 -7.89 9.25
CA SER A 275 4.70 -8.30 8.29
C SER A 275 4.81 -9.83 8.32
N GLY A 276 4.44 -10.46 7.21
CA GLY A 276 4.43 -11.91 7.04
C GLY A 276 5.50 -12.38 6.06
N ILE A 277 6.27 -13.41 6.42
CA ILE A 277 7.26 -14.02 5.54
C ILE A 277 6.91 -15.49 5.38
N ALA A 278 6.51 -15.89 4.17
CA ALA A 278 6.30 -17.29 3.82
C ALA A 278 7.61 -17.89 3.31
N TRP A 279 7.95 -19.08 3.78
CA TRP A 279 9.10 -19.87 3.32
C TRP A 279 8.61 -21.29 3.01
N TYR A 280 8.64 -21.66 1.73
CA TYR A 280 7.91 -22.82 1.22
C TYR A 280 8.60 -23.47 0.03
N GLU A 281 8.19 -24.70 -0.26
CA GLU A 281 8.66 -25.51 -1.38
C GLU A 281 7.47 -26.13 -2.10
N GLU A 282 7.41 -25.91 -3.40
CA GLU A 282 6.38 -26.45 -4.28
C GLU A 282 7.02 -26.91 -5.59
N ASN A 283 6.68 -28.13 -6.02
CA ASN A 283 7.23 -28.74 -7.25
C ASN A 283 8.77 -28.65 -7.31
N ASP A 284 9.43 -29.00 -6.19
CA ASP A 284 10.89 -28.93 -5.99
C ASP A 284 11.53 -27.53 -6.14
N THR A 285 10.70 -26.49 -6.20
CA THR A 285 11.11 -25.08 -6.23
C THR A 285 10.91 -24.46 -4.87
N ARG A 286 11.98 -23.89 -4.31
CA ARG A 286 11.92 -23.19 -3.02
C ARG A 286 11.71 -21.72 -3.22
N SER A 287 10.86 -21.15 -2.38
CA SER A 287 10.38 -19.80 -2.55
C SER A 287 10.24 -19.09 -1.20
N VAL A 288 10.37 -17.77 -1.26
CA VAL A 288 10.01 -16.85 -0.20
C VAL A 288 9.08 -15.78 -0.76
N ALA A 289 8.09 -15.40 0.04
CA ALA A 289 7.13 -14.37 -0.30
C ALA A 289 6.88 -13.47 0.93
N TRP A 290 6.58 -12.20 0.68
CA TRP A 290 6.27 -11.24 1.73
C TRP A 290 4.80 -10.82 1.68
N TYR A 291 4.23 -10.62 2.86
CA TYR A 291 2.85 -10.20 3.06
C TYR A 291 2.84 -8.94 3.94
N ASN A 292 2.25 -7.87 3.44
CA ASN A 292 2.00 -6.63 4.17
C ASN A 292 0.52 -6.56 4.55
N ASN A 293 0.20 -6.50 5.84
CA ASN A 293 -1.18 -6.52 6.35
C ASN A 293 -2.01 -7.71 5.83
N GLY A 294 -1.36 -8.87 5.70
CA GLY A 294 -1.97 -10.09 5.18
C GLY A 294 -2.14 -10.12 3.66
N ILE A 295 -1.76 -9.06 2.94
CA ILE A 295 -1.80 -8.99 1.46
C ILE A 295 -0.41 -9.32 0.93
N ARG A 296 -0.32 -10.31 0.04
CA ARG A 296 0.95 -10.69 -0.61
C ARG A 296 1.44 -9.58 -1.53
N ASP A 297 2.71 -9.23 -1.43
CA ASP A 297 3.38 -8.37 -2.40
C ASP A 297 4.24 -9.23 -3.33
N SER A 298 3.78 -9.41 -4.57
CA SER A 298 4.46 -10.24 -5.55
C SER A 298 5.81 -9.67 -6.01
N LYS A 299 6.10 -8.38 -5.81
CA LYS A 299 7.44 -7.80 -6.08
C LYS A 299 8.51 -8.38 -5.15
N MET A 300 8.06 -8.91 -4.00
CA MET A 300 8.87 -9.58 -3.01
C MET A 300 8.90 -11.10 -3.16
N ASP A 301 8.30 -11.66 -4.20
CA ASP A 301 8.41 -13.10 -4.46
C ASP A 301 9.82 -13.42 -5.00
N TYR A 302 10.47 -14.41 -4.39
CA TYR A 302 11.77 -14.88 -4.83
C TYR A 302 11.84 -16.40 -4.73
N SER A 303 12.23 -17.03 -5.84
CA SER A 303 12.34 -18.49 -5.93
C SER A 303 13.75 -18.87 -6.36
N SER A 304 14.41 -19.72 -5.57
CA SER A 304 15.71 -20.29 -5.90
C SER A 304 16.07 -21.42 -4.95
N SER A 305 16.36 -22.59 -5.52
CA SER A 305 16.90 -23.72 -4.75
C SER A 305 18.39 -23.56 -4.40
N ASP A 306 19.07 -22.57 -4.98
CA ASP A 306 20.48 -22.25 -4.74
C ASP A 306 20.67 -21.31 -3.54
N TYR A 307 19.74 -20.37 -3.33
CA TYR A 307 19.83 -19.39 -2.24
C TYR A 307 18.84 -19.62 -1.10
N ILE A 308 17.76 -20.39 -1.33
CA ILE A 308 16.76 -20.72 -0.30
C ILE A 308 16.96 -22.15 0.16
N THR A 309 17.12 -22.31 1.47
CA THR A 309 17.29 -23.63 2.09
C THR A 309 15.95 -24.32 2.36
N ASN A 310 15.98 -25.64 2.57
CA ASN A 310 14.89 -26.39 3.19
C ASN A 310 15.26 -26.97 4.57
N PHE A 311 16.41 -26.58 5.13
CA PHE A 311 16.80 -27.01 6.47
C PHE A 311 15.95 -26.31 7.54
N PRO A 312 15.64 -26.99 8.66
CA PRO A 312 14.85 -26.38 9.73
C PRO A 312 15.54 -25.12 10.28
N MET A 313 14.79 -24.02 10.37
CA MET A 313 15.29 -22.71 10.81
C MET A 313 14.49 -22.14 11.97
N ARG A 314 15.11 -21.26 12.74
CA ARG A 314 14.46 -20.48 13.80
C ARG A 314 13.95 -19.17 13.23
N VAL A 315 12.91 -18.61 13.82
CA VAL A 315 12.47 -17.25 13.48
C VAL A 315 13.21 -16.24 14.33
N TYR A 316 13.46 -15.05 13.79
CA TYR A 316 14.18 -14.00 14.51
C TYR A 316 13.66 -12.60 14.19
N LEU A 317 13.89 -11.71 15.16
CA LEU A 317 13.65 -10.27 15.06
C LEU A 317 14.88 -9.53 15.52
N TYR A 318 15.27 -8.50 14.76
CA TYR A 318 16.56 -7.86 14.92
C TYR A 318 16.48 -6.37 14.58
N ALA A 319 17.24 -5.58 15.33
CA ALA A 319 17.44 -4.17 15.08
C ALA A 319 18.93 -3.82 15.17
N GLU A 320 19.41 -2.95 14.29
CA GLU A 320 20.78 -2.43 14.31
C GLU A 320 20.90 -0.95 13.91
N SER A 321 22.01 -0.36 14.31
CA SER A 321 22.47 0.92 13.77
C SER A 321 23.10 0.77 12.38
N TYR A 322 23.09 1.84 11.59
CA TYR A 322 23.82 1.88 10.32
C TYR A 322 25.33 1.81 10.57
N SER A 323 26.05 1.18 9.64
CA SER A 323 27.51 1.04 9.70
C SER A 323 28.26 2.36 9.58
N ASP A 324 27.61 3.41 9.11
CA ASP A 324 28.11 4.79 9.01
C ASP A 324 28.16 5.52 10.37
N ALA A 325 27.83 4.83 11.47
CA ALA A 325 27.78 5.35 12.84
C ALA A 325 26.81 6.53 13.04
N SER A 326 25.80 6.65 12.16
CA SER A 326 24.77 7.67 12.28
C SER A 326 23.91 7.50 13.52
N LYS A 327 23.18 8.56 13.90
CA LYS A 327 22.35 8.58 15.11
C LYS A 327 20.99 7.92 14.94
N ASN A 328 20.97 6.80 14.23
CA ASN A 328 19.79 6.08 13.79
C ASN A 328 19.26 5.14 14.89
N THR A 329 19.12 5.68 16.11
CA THR A 329 18.71 4.93 17.29
C THR A 329 17.20 4.78 17.36
N GLY A 330 16.72 3.68 17.93
CA GLY A 330 15.30 3.43 18.11
C GLY A 330 15.03 1.97 18.42
N TYR A 331 13.83 1.50 18.13
CA TYR A 331 13.45 0.10 18.33
C TYR A 331 12.40 -0.38 17.32
N MET A 332 12.35 -1.70 17.15
CA MET A 332 11.16 -2.38 16.66
C MET A 332 10.26 -2.69 17.85
N ALA A 333 9.03 -2.19 17.85
CA ALA A 333 8.00 -2.65 18.77
C ALA A 333 7.18 -3.76 18.11
N VAL A 334 6.81 -4.76 18.90
CA VAL A 334 6.13 -5.98 18.45
C VAL A 334 4.98 -6.28 19.39
N ASP A 335 3.76 -6.33 18.86
CA ASP A 335 2.53 -6.63 19.60
C ASP A 335 2.38 -8.15 19.76
N TYR A 336 2.46 -8.88 18.65
CA TYR A 336 2.52 -10.34 18.65
C TYR A 336 3.40 -10.88 17.53
N ALA A 337 3.86 -12.12 17.72
CA ALA A 337 4.61 -12.87 16.73
C ALA A 337 4.15 -14.34 16.73
N PHE A 338 3.87 -14.91 15.56
CA PHE A 338 3.47 -16.30 15.44
C PHE A 338 4.04 -16.99 14.20
N VAL A 339 4.14 -18.32 14.25
CA VAL A 339 4.46 -19.16 13.09
C VAL A 339 3.28 -20.08 12.80
N ARG A 340 2.85 -20.09 11.55
CA ARG A 340 1.81 -20.97 11.03
C ARG A 340 2.33 -21.86 9.90
N LYS A 341 1.60 -22.92 9.59
CA LYS A 341 1.83 -23.69 8.37
C LYS A 341 1.43 -22.87 7.15
N PHE A 342 2.09 -23.10 6.02
CA PHE A 342 1.89 -22.38 4.78
C PHE A 342 1.88 -23.31 3.58
N VAL A 343 1.03 -23.03 2.60
CA VAL A 343 1.03 -23.62 1.25
C VAL A 343 0.73 -22.49 0.26
N GLU A 344 1.22 -22.59 -0.98
CA GLU A 344 1.09 -21.50 -1.97
C GLU A 344 -0.37 -21.18 -2.29
N SER A 345 -1.14 -22.20 -2.65
CA SER A 345 -2.59 -22.08 -2.82
C SER A 345 -3.29 -22.25 -1.47
N GLU A 346 -3.47 -21.15 -0.73
CA GLU A 346 -4.09 -21.17 0.59
C GLU A 346 -5.57 -21.64 0.55
N PRO A 347 -6.07 -22.27 1.64
CA PRO A 347 -7.48 -22.61 1.76
C PRO A 347 -8.39 -21.37 1.67
N ALA A 348 -9.44 -21.45 0.87
CA ALA A 348 -10.42 -20.38 0.73
C ALA A 348 -11.51 -20.48 1.80
N VAL A 349 -11.99 -19.32 2.27
CA VAL A 349 -13.06 -19.21 3.26
C VAL A 349 -14.30 -18.64 2.58
N SER A 350 -15.43 -19.31 2.75
CA SER A 350 -16.73 -18.80 2.33
C SER A 350 -17.77 -19.02 3.44
N PHE A 351 -18.85 -18.25 3.38
CA PHE A 351 -19.93 -18.31 4.35
C PHE A 351 -21.18 -18.86 3.67
N ALA A 352 -21.88 -19.78 4.32
CA ALA A 352 -23.16 -20.22 3.81
C ALA A 352 -24.15 -19.05 3.91
N SER A 353 -24.79 -18.69 2.79
CA SER A 353 -25.91 -17.76 2.78
C SER A 353 -27.09 -18.40 3.51
N GLY A 354 -27.46 -17.87 4.67
CA GLY A 354 -28.63 -18.31 5.40
C GLY A 354 -29.90 -17.67 4.86
N GLN A 355 -30.67 -18.39 4.05
CA GLN A 355 -32.10 -18.48 4.33
C GLN A 355 -32.26 -19.47 5.49
N ILE A 356 -32.97 -19.04 6.52
CA ILE A 356 -33.37 -19.89 7.64
C ILE A 356 -34.48 -20.82 7.12
N GLU A 357 -34.11 -22.01 6.67
CA GLU A 357 -35.07 -23.12 6.57
C GLU A 357 -34.89 -24.01 7.79
N THR A 358 -35.75 -23.76 8.76
CA THR A 358 -36.09 -24.76 9.78
C THR A 358 -36.74 -25.93 9.05
N GLU A 359 -36.05 -27.07 8.95
CA GLU A 359 -36.66 -28.33 8.52
C GLU A 359 -37.82 -28.67 9.45
N SER A 360 -39.04 -28.41 8.99
CA SER A 360 -40.27 -28.98 9.54
C SER A 360 -40.74 -30.06 8.59
N SER A 361 -40.69 -31.30 9.07
CA SER A 361 -41.23 -32.46 8.37
C SER A 361 -42.72 -32.29 8.04
N ALA A 362 -43.11 -32.49 6.78
CA ALA A 362 -44.44 -33.01 6.43
C ALA A 362 -44.40 -33.69 5.06
N LYS A 363 -44.93 -34.90 5.02
CA LYS A 363 -45.08 -35.76 3.85
C LYS A 363 -46.23 -35.31 2.93
N ASP A 364 -46.11 -35.79 1.69
CA ASP A 364 -47.14 -36.34 0.80
C ASP A 364 -47.78 -35.50 -0.33
N ASN A 365 -47.53 -36.04 -1.54
CA ASN A 365 -48.43 -36.27 -2.68
C ASN A 365 -48.42 -35.36 -3.93
N THR A 366 -47.71 -35.86 -4.96
CA THR A 366 -48.17 -36.21 -6.33
C THR A 366 -48.91 -35.17 -7.19
N SER A 367 -48.29 -34.76 -8.33
CA SER A 367 -48.67 -35.18 -9.71
C SER A 367 -47.99 -34.30 -10.78
N GLU A 368 -47.41 -34.96 -11.81
CA GLU A 368 -47.48 -34.70 -13.28
C GLU A 368 -48.06 -33.33 -13.76
N THR A 369 -47.59 -32.63 -14.80
CA THR A 369 -46.89 -32.96 -16.06
C THR A 369 -46.60 -31.65 -16.84
N ASP A 370 -45.66 -31.74 -17.79
CA ASP A 370 -45.65 -31.15 -19.14
C ASP A 370 -45.17 -29.69 -19.45
N ASN A 371 -44.10 -29.69 -20.27
CA ASN A 371 -43.89 -29.00 -21.57
C ASN A 371 -43.72 -27.47 -21.62
N VAL A 372 -42.95 -26.83 -22.51
CA VAL A 372 -41.80 -27.07 -23.41
C VAL A 372 -41.66 -25.75 -24.22
N SER A 373 -40.43 -25.42 -24.67
CA SER A 373 -40.03 -24.55 -25.81
C SER A 373 -40.26 -23.03 -25.72
N GLU A 374 -39.19 -22.20 -25.79
CA GLU A 374 -38.58 -21.55 -26.99
C GLU A 374 -39.47 -20.41 -27.55
N SER A 375 -39.02 -19.25 -28.05
CA SER A 375 -37.75 -18.81 -28.62
C SER A 375 -37.71 -17.26 -28.77
N GLU A 376 -36.49 -16.75 -28.94
CA GLU A 376 -35.97 -15.75 -29.91
C GLU A 376 -36.46 -14.27 -30.02
N ASN A 377 -35.42 -13.41 -29.94
CA ASN A 377 -34.96 -12.35 -30.86
C ASN A 377 -35.69 -10.99 -31.08
N THR A 378 -35.00 -9.95 -30.59
CA THR A 378 -34.35 -8.80 -31.26
C THR A 378 -35.11 -7.76 -32.13
N SER A 379 -34.85 -6.48 -31.78
CA SER A 379 -34.64 -5.26 -32.62
C SER A 379 -35.80 -4.77 -33.54
N SER A 380 -36.05 -3.49 -33.81
CA SER A 380 -35.35 -2.21 -33.63
C SER A 380 -36.28 -1.05 -34.08
N GLU A 381 -36.02 0.15 -33.55
CA GLU A 381 -36.11 1.50 -34.15
C GLU A 381 -37.34 2.03 -34.92
N SER A 382 -37.78 3.24 -34.51
CA SER A 382 -37.66 4.52 -35.26
C SER A 382 -38.90 5.43 -35.17
N GLY A 383 -38.66 6.75 -35.12
CA GLY A 383 -39.51 7.73 -35.81
C GLY A 383 -40.25 8.77 -34.96
N ILE A 384 -39.67 9.96 -34.84
CA ILE A 384 -40.27 11.24 -34.37
C ILE A 384 -40.78 12.05 -35.57
N THR A 385 -41.83 12.89 -35.40
CA THR A 385 -41.98 14.34 -35.80
C THR A 385 -43.48 14.77 -35.90
N PRO A 386 -43.85 16.06 -36.07
CA PRO A 386 -43.57 17.27 -35.26
C PRO A 386 -44.79 18.24 -35.16
N GLU A 387 -44.62 19.43 -34.55
CA GLU A 387 -45.15 20.77 -34.96
C GLU A 387 -44.91 21.79 -33.80
N ASN A 388 -44.84 23.13 -33.91
CA ASN A 388 -44.28 24.14 -34.82
C ASN A 388 -44.75 25.51 -34.22
N GLU A 389 -43.91 26.54 -34.10
CA GLU A 389 -44.16 27.95 -34.50
C GLU A 389 -43.31 29.02 -33.77
N THR A 390 -42.81 29.94 -34.60
CA THR A 390 -41.85 31.05 -34.41
C THR A 390 -42.60 32.38 -34.14
N VAL A 391 -42.00 33.49 -33.66
CA VAL A 391 -41.42 34.62 -34.45
C VAL A 391 -40.89 35.75 -33.49
N LEU A 392 -39.57 36.02 -33.52
CA LEU A 392 -38.74 37.27 -33.76
C LEU A 392 -39.27 38.73 -33.49
N PRO A 393 -38.43 39.82 -33.61
CA PRO A 393 -36.98 40.06 -33.37
C PRO A 393 -36.63 41.48 -32.77
N GLU A 394 -35.35 41.81 -32.49
CA GLU A 394 -34.55 42.90 -33.12
C GLU A 394 -33.15 43.14 -32.48
N VAL A 395 -32.29 43.84 -33.22
CA VAL A 395 -30.80 43.80 -33.31
C VAL A 395 -30.14 45.11 -32.81
N SER A 396 -28.85 45.07 -32.40
CA SER A 396 -27.71 45.94 -32.85
C SER A 396 -26.68 46.35 -31.77
N ASP A 397 -25.46 45.80 -31.95
CA ASP A 397 -24.12 46.41 -32.05
C ASP A 397 -23.55 47.55 -31.16
N THR A 398 -22.23 47.37 -30.93
CA THR A 398 -21.09 48.33 -30.90
C THR A 398 -20.49 48.93 -29.60
N GLU A 399 -19.25 48.48 -29.33
CA GLU A 399 -17.97 49.19 -29.11
C GLU A 399 -17.66 50.15 -27.93
N GLU A 400 -16.61 49.73 -27.19
CA GLU A 400 -15.37 50.42 -26.75
C GLU A 400 -15.29 51.59 -25.71
N ALA A 401 -14.31 51.37 -24.80
CA ALA A 401 -13.29 52.28 -24.26
C ALA A 401 -13.46 53.02 -22.89
N GLN A 402 -12.66 52.52 -21.93
CA GLN A 402 -11.80 53.15 -20.89
C GLN A 402 -11.95 54.64 -20.49
N GLU A 403 -11.98 54.94 -19.16
CA GLU A 403 -10.93 55.70 -18.43
C GLU A 403 -11.13 55.85 -16.89
N LYS A 404 -10.04 55.59 -16.14
CA LYS A 404 -9.48 56.23 -14.92
C LYS A 404 -10.29 56.50 -13.62
N ALA A 405 -9.89 55.75 -12.59
CA ALA A 405 -9.21 56.14 -11.33
C ALA A 405 -9.59 57.43 -10.55
N VAL A 406 -9.94 57.25 -9.26
CA VAL A 406 -9.64 58.19 -8.16
C VAL A 406 -9.18 57.42 -6.91
N LYS A 407 -8.00 57.79 -6.39
CA LYS A 407 -7.44 57.40 -5.08
C LYS A 407 -8.01 58.29 -3.97
N VAL A 408 -8.25 57.70 -2.79
CA VAL A 408 -8.18 58.42 -1.50
C VAL A 408 -7.40 57.54 -0.49
N GLN A 409 -6.30 58.08 0.02
CA GLN A 409 -5.55 57.69 1.23
C GLN A 409 -6.03 58.64 2.36
N GLU A 410 -6.17 58.28 3.64
CA GLU A 410 -5.07 58.01 4.58
C GLU A 410 -5.56 57.45 5.95
N SER A 411 -4.86 56.41 6.46
CA SER A 411 -4.50 56.06 7.87
C SER A 411 -5.61 55.83 8.94
N ARG A 412 -5.52 54.88 9.91
CA ARG A 412 -4.38 54.29 10.62
C ARG A 412 -4.78 53.00 11.42
N SER A 413 -3.95 51.95 11.29
CA SER A 413 -3.51 50.93 12.27
C SER A 413 -4.50 50.01 13.02
N GLY A 414 -4.31 48.69 12.84
CA GLY A 414 -4.69 47.63 13.80
C GLY A 414 -4.63 46.19 13.24
N ASN A 415 -3.41 45.62 13.18
CA ASN A 415 -3.06 44.19 12.99
C ASN A 415 -3.86 43.35 11.97
N ASN A 416 -3.31 43.20 10.76
CA ASN A 416 -3.62 42.07 9.89
C ASN A 416 -2.46 41.07 9.90
N THR A 417 -2.82 39.83 10.20
CA THR A 417 -2.11 38.59 9.89
C THR A 417 -1.63 38.65 8.44
N GLU A 418 -0.32 38.60 8.21
CA GLU A 418 0.24 38.50 6.87
C GLU A 418 -0.18 37.15 6.25
N THR A 419 -1.12 37.22 5.32
CA THR A 419 -1.29 36.26 4.23
C THR A 419 0.02 36.20 3.45
N LEU A 420 0.68 35.04 3.48
CA LEU A 420 1.88 34.77 2.69
C LEU A 420 1.49 34.78 1.20
N GLU A 421 1.83 35.85 0.49
CA GLU A 421 1.61 36.00 -0.96
C GLU A 421 2.43 34.98 -1.77
N THR A 422 1.88 34.63 -2.94
CA THR A 422 2.30 33.59 -3.90
C THR A 422 3.79 33.64 -4.28
N ARG A 423 4.51 32.55 -3.99
CA ARG A 423 5.96 32.39 -4.21
C ARG A 423 6.34 31.95 -5.63
N PHE A 424 5.42 31.32 -6.37
CA PHE A 424 5.65 30.81 -7.73
C PHE A 424 5.18 31.78 -8.83
N PRO A 425 5.84 31.79 -10.01
CA PRO A 425 5.40 32.59 -11.15
C PRO A 425 4.03 32.13 -11.64
N LYS A 426 3.14 33.08 -11.93
CA LYS A 426 1.84 32.77 -12.55
C LYS A 426 2.00 32.66 -14.06
N TYR A 427 1.50 31.59 -14.63
CA TYR A 427 1.34 31.39 -16.07
C TYR A 427 -0.08 30.88 -16.35
N ASN A 428 -0.51 30.95 -17.62
CA ASN A 428 -1.83 30.46 -18.03
C ASN A 428 -1.66 29.52 -19.23
N VAL A 429 -2.19 28.32 -19.10
CA VAL A 429 -2.21 27.26 -20.12
C VAL A 429 -3.52 26.51 -20.02
N ASN A 430 -3.89 25.77 -21.06
CA ASN A 430 -5.12 25.01 -21.05
C ASN A 430 -5.04 23.75 -20.19
N VAL A 431 -3.83 23.23 -19.96
CA VAL A 431 -3.59 22.05 -19.11
C VAL A 431 -2.33 22.29 -18.29
N SER A 432 -2.46 22.37 -16.97
CA SER A 432 -1.35 22.42 -16.02
C SER A 432 -1.40 21.14 -15.18
N GLY A 433 -0.60 20.15 -15.58
CA GLY A 433 -0.71 18.77 -15.15
C GLY A 433 0.28 18.33 -14.07
N ILE A 434 -0.12 17.35 -13.28
CA ILE A 434 0.80 16.51 -12.50
C ILE A 434 0.33 15.08 -12.46
N LYS A 435 1.26 14.14 -12.54
CA LYS A 435 0.94 12.72 -12.52
C LYS A 435 1.03 12.16 -11.11
N LEU A 436 -0.02 11.44 -10.71
CA LEU A 436 -0.16 10.82 -9.40
C LEU A 436 -0.25 9.31 -9.55
N SER A 437 0.69 8.58 -8.95
CA SER A 437 0.71 7.12 -9.00
C SER A 437 -0.27 6.51 -7.98
N SER A 438 -1.03 5.50 -8.41
CA SER A 438 -1.82 4.65 -7.52
C SER A 438 -0.95 3.56 -6.86
N PRO A 439 -1.24 3.12 -5.62
CA PRO A 439 -2.21 3.71 -4.71
C PRO A 439 -1.68 5.04 -4.16
N TYR A 440 -2.54 6.05 -4.12
CA TYR A 440 -2.22 7.37 -3.59
C TYR A 440 -2.18 7.30 -2.06
N SER A 441 -1.02 7.62 -1.48
CA SER A 441 -0.77 7.62 -0.02
C SER A 441 -0.77 9.03 0.58
N VAL A 442 -1.22 10.01 -0.21
CA VAL A 442 -1.11 11.44 0.06
C VAL A 442 -2.37 11.93 0.78
N ASP A 443 -2.19 12.78 1.79
CA ASP A 443 -3.29 13.55 2.39
C ASP A 443 -3.90 14.47 1.34
N PHE A 444 -5.21 14.31 1.06
CA PHE A 444 -5.88 15.02 -0.03
C PHE A 444 -5.84 16.55 0.15
N HIS A 445 -5.95 17.04 1.39
CA HIS A 445 -5.88 18.47 1.66
C HIS A 445 -4.45 19.01 1.44
N ALA A 446 -3.42 18.25 1.81
CA ALA A 446 -2.04 18.60 1.49
C ALA A 446 -1.78 18.63 -0.02
N LEU A 447 -2.35 17.67 -0.77
CA LEU A 447 -2.32 17.64 -2.24
C LEU A 447 -2.91 18.92 -2.83
N VAL A 448 -4.18 19.22 -2.53
CA VAL A 448 -4.89 20.40 -3.07
C VAL A 448 -4.10 21.68 -2.80
N LYS A 449 -3.65 21.88 -1.56
CA LYS A 449 -2.87 23.05 -1.17
C LYS A 449 -1.60 23.22 -1.99
N GLU A 450 -0.92 22.12 -2.32
CA GLU A 450 0.30 22.14 -3.13
C GLU A 450 -0.01 22.46 -4.60
N LEU A 451 -1.08 21.88 -5.15
CA LEU A 451 -1.51 22.12 -6.52
C LEU A 451 -1.98 23.56 -6.72
N GLU A 452 -2.76 24.10 -5.80
CA GLU A 452 -3.18 25.50 -5.78
C GLU A 452 -1.97 26.45 -5.72
N ALA A 453 -1.01 26.16 -4.83
CA ALA A 453 0.21 26.97 -4.71
C ALA A 453 1.00 26.98 -6.02
N SER A 454 1.04 25.84 -6.71
CA SER A 454 1.77 25.58 -7.96
C SER A 454 1.01 25.98 -9.23
N GLY A 455 -0.26 26.39 -9.14
CA GLY A 455 -1.10 26.65 -10.31
C GLY A 455 -1.31 25.41 -11.19
N ILE A 456 -1.36 24.23 -10.57
CA ILE A 456 -1.63 22.94 -11.23
C ILE A 456 -3.11 22.62 -11.03
N ASP A 457 -3.82 22.33 -12.12
CA ASP A 457 -5.28 22.17 -12.14
C ASP A 457 -5.72 20.80 -12.68
N THR A 458 -4.78 19.99 -13.17
CA THR A 458 -5.05 18.71 -13.81
C THR A 458 -4.22 17.60 -13.16
N ILE A 459 -4.87 16.53 -12.70
CA ILE A 459 -4.24 15.33 -12.17
C ILE A 459 -4.31 14.21 -13.22
N PHE A 460 -3.15 13.71 -13.64
CA PHE A 460 -3.02 12.48 -14.41
C PHE A 460 -2.89 11.30 -13.44
N LEU A 461 -3.99 10.60 -13.15
CA LEU A 461 -4.04 9.53 -12.14
C LEU A 461 -3.72 8.17 -12.77
N SER A 462 -2.58 7.57 -12.42
CA SER A 462 -2.23 6.21 -12.87
C SER A 462 -3.15 5.17 -12.28
N MET A 463 -3.72 4.33 -13.15
CA MET A 463 -4.67 3.29 -12.74
C MET A 463 -3.99 1.93 -12.55
N ASN A 464 -4.28 1.26 -11.41
CA ASN A 464 -3.75 -0.07 -11.11
C ASN A 464 -4.80 -1.15 -11.37
N GLY A 465 -4.91 -1.59 -12.62
CA GLY A 465 -5.83 -2.65 -13.01
C GLY A 465 -7.28 -2.19 -13.20
N PRO A 466 -8.24 -3.13 -13.35
CA PRO A 466 -9.59 -2.83 -13.80
C PRO A 466 -10.54 -2.33 -12.70
N ASP A 467 -10.12 -2.29 -11.43
CA ASP A 467 -10.97 -1.82 -10.33
C ASP A 467 -11.00 -0.29 -10.28
N VAL A 468 -11.75 0.31 -11.19
CA VAL A 468 -11.86 1.77 -11.35
C VAL A 468 -12.64 2.43 -10.21
N TRP A 469 -13.57 1.71 -9.59
CA TRP A 469 -14.48 2.25 -8.57
C TRP A 469 -13.76 2.67 -7.29
N GLN A 470 -12.59 2.09 -6.99
CA GLN A 470 -11.77 2.51 -5.84
C GLN A 470 -11.34 4.00 -5.88
N TYR A 471 -11.39 4.62 -7.07
CA TYR A 471 -11.00 6.02 -7.28
C TYR A 471 -12.16 7.01 -7.15
N GLU A 472 -13.41 6.55 -7.04
CA GLU A 472 -14.60 7.42 -7.07
C GLU A 472 -14.56 8.53 -6.03
N ARG A 473 -14.19 8.17 -4.78
CA ARG A 473 -14.06 9.16 -3.71
C ARG A 473 -13.02 10.21 -4.03
N PHE A 474 -11.90 9.82 -4.63
CA PHE A 474 -10.82 10.75 -4.99
C PHE A 474 -11.26 11.71 -6.10
N VAL A 475 -11.85 11.19 -7.18
CA VAL A 475 -12.31 12.02 -8.30
C VAL A 475 -13.36 13.02 -7.83
N LYS A 476 -14.31 12.58 -6.99
CA LYS A 476 -15.31 13.47 -6.42
C LYS A 476 -14.69 14.60 -5.59
N MET A 477 -13.73 14.28 -4.71
CA MET A 477 -13.06 15.30 -3.91
C MET A 477 -12.23 16.26 -4.78
N ALA A 478 -11.60 15.78 -5.86
CA ALA A 478 -10.87 16.63 -6.81
C ALA A 478 -11.82 17.61 -7.52
N HIS A 479 -12.99 17.15 -7.97
CA HIS A 479 -14.01 18.01 -8.58
C HIS A 479 -14.56 19.07 -7.63
N GLU A 480 -14.71 18.75 -6.34
CA GLU A 480 -15.13 19.71 -5.31
C GLU A 480 -14.14 20.88 -5.16
N GLU A 481 -12.86 20.66 -5.51
CA GLU A 481 -11.77 21.65 -5.48
C GLU A 481 -11.43 22.19 -6.90
N GLU A 482 -12.31 21.98 -7.88
CA GLU A 482 -12.15 22.43 -9.28
C GLU A 482 -10.93 21.83 -10.01
N ILE A 483 -10.44 20.65 -9.58
CA ILE A 483 -9.31 19.94 -10.18
C ILE A 483 -9.82 18.87 -11.17
N SER A 484 -9.32 18.91 -12.40
CA SER A 484 -9.63 17.91 -13.44
C SER A 484 -8.83 16.63 -13.23
N VAL A 485 -9.44 15.45 -13.43
CA VAL A 485 -8.78 14.15 -13.25
C VAL A 485 -8.81 13.33 -14.54
N HIS A 486 -7.64 13.03 -15.06
CA HIS A 486 -7.44 12.18 -16.24
C HIS A 486 -6.94 10.80 -15.81
N ALA A 487 -7.67 9.75 -16.17
CA ALA A 487 -7.28 8.37 -15.94
C ALA A 487 -6.12 7.95 -16.87
N VAL A 488 -4.97 7.56 -16.31
CA VAL A 488 -3.80 7.12 -17.08
C VAL A 488 -3.76 5.59 -17.17
N LEU A 489 -3.75 5.09 -18.40
CA LEU A 489 -3.77 3.68 -18.76
C LEU A 489 -2.43 3.21 -19.35
N LEU A 490 -2.18 1.90 -19.20
CA LEU A 490 -1.13 1.14 -19.87
C LEU A 490 0.31 1.56 -19.51
N GLU A 491 0.48 2.27 -18.40
CA GLU A 491 1.79 2.68 -17.92
C GLU A 491 2.71 1.49 -17.61
N GLU A 492 2.19 0.48 -16.90
CA GLU A 492 2.95 -0.71 -16.49
C GLU A 492 2.76 -1.92 -17.44
N LEU A 493 2.04 -1.75 -18.56
CA LEU A 493 1.72 -2.85 -19.46
C LEU A 493 2.94 -3.29 -20.27
N ASN A 494 3.22 -4.59 -20.28
CA ASN A 494 4.12 -5.19 -21.28
C ASN A 494 3.41 -5.30 -22.65
N CYS A 495 3.67 -4.34 -23.55
CA CYS A 495 3.04 -4.25 -24.87
C CYS A 495 3.28 -5.45 -25.80
N THR A 496 4.27 -6.30 -25.51
CA THR A 496 4.64 -7.47 -26.34
C THR A 496 3.93 -8.76 -25.90
N SER A 497 3.20 -8.72 -24.80
CA SER A 497 2.43 -9.87 -24.30
C SER A 497 1.24 -10.18 -25.21
N GLU A 498 0.98 -11.47 -25.46
CA GLU A 498 -0.22 -11.93 -26.21
C GLU A 498 -1.54 -11.47 -25.54
N THR A 499 -1.50 -11.20 -24.23
CA THR A 499 -2.66 -10.70 -23.46
C THR A 499 -2.74 -9.17 -23.41
N ALA A 500 -1.77 -8.45 -23.98
CA ALA A 500 -1.75 -6.97 -23.93
C ALA A 500 -3.00 -6.33 -24.55
N PRO A 501 -3.50 -6.76 -25.74
CA PRO A 501 -4.72 -6.18 -26.31
C PRO A 501 -5.96 -6.42 -25.45
N SER A 502 -6.09 -7.61 -24.85
CA SER A 502 -7.26 -7.95 -24.03
C SER A 502 -7.26 -7.19 -22.71
N ILE A 503 -6.10 -7.07 -22.03
CA ILE A 503 -5.94 -6.30 -20.79
C ILE A 503 -6.20 -4.81 -21.05
N SER A 504 -5.66 -4.27 -22.14
CA SER A 504 -5.85 -2.86 -22.50
C SER A 504 -7.31 -2.53 -22.75
N ARG A 505 -8.00 -3.38 -23.51
CA ARG A 505 -9.43 -3.23 -23.78
C ARG A 505 -10.28 -3.39 -22.52
N ALA A 506 -9.94 -4.33 -21.64
CA ALA A 506 -10.65 -4.50 -20.37
C ALA A 506 -10.49 -3.27 -19.47
N SER A 507 -9.28 -2.70 -19.39
CA SER A 507 -9.00 -1.51 -18.58
C SER A 507 -9.72 -0.28 -19.12
N LEU A 508 -9.70 -0.06 -20.44
CA LEU A 508 -10.45 1.03 -21.07
C LEU A 508 -11.96 0.86 -20.87
N ASN A 509 -12.51 -0.33 -21.09
CA ASN A 509 -13.94 -0.58 -20.89
C ASN A 509 -14.37 -0.34 -19.43
N ALA A 510 -13.53 -0.66 -18.45
CA ALA A 510 -13.84 -0.39 -17.05
C ALA A 510 -13.96 1.12 -16.77
N ILE A 511 -13.11 1.95 -17.38
CA ILE A 511 -13.19 3.41 -17.25
C ILE A 511 -14.39 3.97 -17.99
N LEU A 512 -14.67 3.49 -19.20
CA LEU A 512 -15.84 3.93 -19.97
C LEU A 512 -17.14 3.58 -19.22
N ASP A 513 -17.24 2.37 -18.67
CA ASP A 513 -18.36 1.93 -17.84
C ASP A 513 -18.50 2.77 -16.57
N TYR A 514 -17.37 3.10 -15.93
CA TYR A 514 -17.34 3.99 -14.78
C TYR A 514 -17.81 5.41 -15.14
N ASN A 515 -17.30 6.01 -16.23
CA ASN A 515 -17.68 7.35 -16.65
C ASN A 515 -19.16 7.46 -17.03
N GLU A 516 -19.75 6.38 -17.56
CA GLU A 516 -21.18 6.33 -17.87
C GLU A 516 -22.05 6.25 -16.61
N LYS A 517 -21.58 5.57 -15.55
CA LYS A 517 -22.38 5.25 -14.36
C LYS A 517 -22.11 6.12 -13.14
N SER A 518 -20.90 6.66 -13.02
CA SER A 518 -20.45 7.41 -11.86
C SER A 518 -21.01 8.82 -11.84
N LEU A 519 -21.24 9.36 -10.64
CA LEU A 519 -21.56 10.78 -10.44
C LEU A 519 -20.30 11.68 -10.45
N ALA A 520 -19.11 11.08 -10.49
CA ALA A 520 -17.82 11.75 -10.57
C ALA A 520 -16.96 11.11 -11.70
N PRO A 521 -17.37 11.24 -12.97
CA PRO A 521 -16.63 10.66 -14.10
C PRO A 521 -15.24 11.31 -14.25
N PHE A 522 -14.28 10.59 -14.82
CA PHE A 522 -13.01 11.20 -15.21
C PHE A 522 -13.21 12.23 -16.32
N ASP A 523 -12.48 13.34 -16.24
CA ASP A 523 -12.47 14.43 -17.24
C ASP A 523 -11.63 14.08 -18.47
N GLY A 524 -10.78 13.05 -18.35
CA GLY A 524 -10.04 12.53 -19.49
C GLY A 524 -9.50 11.13 -19.32
N ILE A 525 -9.06 10.57 -20.44
CA ILE A 525 -8.41 9.26 -20.55
C ILE A 525 -7.07 9.49 -21.25
N ASN A 526 -5.97 9.16 -20.57
CA ASN A 526 -4.64 9.19 -21.13
C ASN A 526 -4.14 7.76 -21.39
N ILE A 527 -3.73 7.48 -22.63
CA ILE A 527 -3.22 6.17 -23.02
C ILE A 527 -1.71 6.27 -23.24
N CYS A 528 -0.94 5.52 -22.45
CA CYS A 528 0.50 5.44 -22.61
C CYS A 528 0.88 4.49 -23.74
N VAL A 529 1.50 5.02 -24.79
CA VAL A 529 2.09 4.23 -25.87
C VAL A 529 3.50 3.79 -25.47
N LYS A 530 3.83 2.53 -25.74
CA LYS A 530 5.17 1.94 -25.49
C LYS A 530 5.80 1.50 -26.80
N THR A 531 7.13 1.54 -26.84
CA THR A 531 7.96 0.93 -27.88
C THR A 531 8.50 -0.42 -27.42
N SER A 532 8.78 -1.32 -28.38
CA SER A 532 9.31 -2.64 -28.04
C SER A 532 10.73 -2.50 -27.46
N PRO A 533 11.04 -3.14 -26.32
CA PRO A 533 12.37 -3.06 -25.70
C PRO A 533 13.46 -3.79 -26.49
N TYR A 534 13.09 -4.56 -27.53
CA TYR A 534 14.02 -5.34 -28.36
C TYR A 534 14.07 -4.76 -29.77
N SER A 535 15.13 -3.99 -30.05
CA SER A 535 15.41 -3.57 -31.42
C SER A 535 15.80 -4.79 -32.27
N GLY A 536 14.90 -5.23 -33.15
CA GLY A 536 15.19 -6.24 -34.18
C GLY A 536 14.60 -7.65 -33.99
N SER A 537 13.61 -7.85 -33.12
CA SER A 537 12.86 -9.13 -33.04
C SER A 537 11.45 -9.02 -33.65
N GLU A 538 10.90 -10.15 -34.12
CA GLU A 538 9.55 -10.31 -34.68
C GLU A 538 8.38 -9.94 -33.74
N ASN A 539 8.64 -9.55 -32.50
CA ASN A 539 7.62 -9.13 -31.52
C ASN A 539 7.50 -7.60 -31.48
N SER A 540 6.73 -7.03 -32.42
CA SER A 540 6.25 -5.65 -32.33
C SER A 540 5.32 -5.49 -31.12
N CYS A 541 5.29 -4.30 -30.50
CA CYS A 541 4.23 -3.98 -29.55
C CYS A 541 2.86 -4.19 -30.21
N MET A 542 1.82 -4.39 -29.39
CA MET A 542 0.44 -4.39 -29.85
C MET A 542 0.08 -3.14 -30.65
N ASP A 543 -0.88 -3.27 -31.57
CA ASP A 543 -1.47 -2.12 -32.25
C ASP A 543 -2.34 -1.34 -31.26
N TYR A 544 -2.00 -0.06 -31.05
CA TYR A 544 -2.74 0.83 -30.14
C TYR A 544 -3.95 1.48 -30.82
N LYS A 545 -4.02 1.48 -32.16
CA LYS A 545 -5.09 2.15 -32.89
C LYS A 545 -6.50 1.66 -32.48
N PRO A 546 -6.77 0.35 -32.29
CA PRO A 546 -8.08 -0.10 -31.83
C PRO A 546 -8.48 0.42 -30.45
N ILE A 547 -7.51 0.67 -29.56
CA ILE A 547 -7.76 1.23 -28.23
C ILE A 547 -8.10 2.72 -28.34
N PHE A 548 -7.40 3.47 -29.19
CA PHE A 548 -7.72 4.87 -29.47
C PHE A 548 -9.06 5.04 -30.19
N ASP A 549 -9.36 4.19 -31.18
CA ASP A 549 -10.66 4.18 -31.87
C ASP A 549 -11.80 3.99 -30.87
N LEU A 550 -11.66 3.00 -29.97
CA LEU A 550 -12.66 2.72 -28.93
C LEU A 550 -12.81 3.87 -27.93
N ALA A 551 -11.70 4.47 -27.49
CA ALA A 551 -11.74 5.61 -26.57
C ALA A 551 -12.41 6.82 -27.23
N HIS A 552 -12.02 7.15 -28.46
CA HIS A 552 -12.59 8.25 -29.24
C HIS A 552 -14.10 8.07 -29.48
N GLU A 553 -14.55 6.86 -29.80
CA GLU A 553 -15.97 6.57 -30.05
C GLU A 553 -16.82 6.64 -28.78
N LYS A 554 -16.28 6.24 -27.62
CA LYS A 554 -17.08 5.97 -26.42
C LYS A 554 -16.85 6.90 -25.22
N ALA A 555 -15.78 7.68 -25.18
CA ALA A 555 -15.47 8.53 -24.01
C ALA A 555 -16.56 9.58 -23.75
N GLY A 556 -17.29 10.01 -24.78
CA GLY A 556 -18.31 11.06 -24.71
C GLY A 556 -17.73 12.46 -24.94
N GLU A 557 -18.57 13.43 -25.28
CA GLU A 557 -18.13 14.78 -25.73
C GLU A 557 -17.36 15.58 -24.65
N ASN A 558 -17.54 15.25 -23.37
CA ASN A 558 -16.94 15.96 -22.24
C ASN A 558 -15.69 15.26 -21.66
N VAL A 559 -15.27 14.12 -22.21
CA VAL A 559 -14.12 13.36 -21.71
C VAL A 559 -13.01 13.45 -22.74
N SER A 560 -11.92 14.11 -22.37
CA SER A 560 -10.79 14.29 -23.28
C SER A 560 -9.96 13.01 -23.44
N VAL A 561 -9.58 12.67 -24.66
CA VAL A 561 -8.69 11.53 -24.96
C VAL A 561 -7.30 12.05 -25.30
N SER A 562 -6.27 11.50 -24.67
CA SER A 562 -4.88 11.92 -24.89
C SER A 562 -3.93 10.74 -25.04
N ALA A 563 -2.85 10.95 -25.80
CA ALA A 563 -1.82 9.93 -26.03
C ALA A 563 -0.48 10.37 -25.44
N SER A 564 0.11 9.54 -24.56
CA SER A 564 1.48 9.74 -24.08
C SER A 564 2.45 8.94 -24.93
N LEU A 565 3.21 9.64 -25.79
CA LEU A 565 4.11 9.02 -26.76
C LEU A 565 5.52 8.89 -26.17
N PRO A 566 6.25 7.80 -26.50
CA PRO A 566 7.65 7.68 -26.15
C PRO A 566 8.50 8.70 -26.95
N PRO A 567 9.69 9.06 -26.44
CA PRO A 567 10.60 9.92 -27.19
C PRO A 567 10.99 9.34 -28.55
N GLY A 568 11.07 10.20 -29.57
CA GLY A 568 11.51 9.81 -30.90
C GLY A 568 10.44 9.05 -31.71
N HIS A 569 9.16 9.30 -31.44
CA HIS A 569 8.05 8.83 -32.27
C HIS A 569 8.16 9.39 -33.69
N THR A 570 7.57 8.66 -34.63
CA THR A 570 7.58 9.00 -36.06
C THR A 570 6.38 9.87 -36.44
N ALA A 571 6.54 10.67 -37.50
CA ALA A 571 5.44 11.42 -38.13
C ALA A 571 4.22 10.53 -38.40
N SER A 572 4.45 9.31 -38.90
CA SER A 572 3.40 8.35 -39.23
C SER A 572 2.58 7.90 -38.01
N GLU A 573 3.21 7.77 -36.84
CA GLU A 573 2.50 7.41 -35.61
C GLU A 573 1.61 8.55 -35.13
N VAL A 574 2.11 9.79 -35.19
CA VAL A 574 1.35 10.98 -34.81
C VAL A 574 0.18 11.20 -35.78
N GLU A 575 0.40 11.12 -37.09
CA GLU A 575 -0.66 11.27 -38.10
C GLU A 575 -1.77 10.21 -37.97
N THR A 576 -1.41 8.99 -37.53
CA THR A 576 -2.39 7.90 -37.35
C THR A 576 -3.28 8.12 -36.12
N ILE A 577 -2.71 8.66 -35.04
CA ILE A 577 -3.40 8.83 -33.75
C ILE A 577 -4.05 10.21 -33.62
N SER A 578 -3.53 11.24 -34.30
CA SER A 578 -3.99 12.64 -34.14
C SER A 578 -5.49 12.86 -34.35
N PRO A 579 -6.21 12.16 -35.24
CA PRO A 579 -7.65 12.34 -35.39
C PRO A 579 -8.47 11.74 -34.23
N LEU A 580 -7.85 10.90 -33.40
CA LEU A 580 -8.49 10.14 -32.33
C LEU A 580 -8.26 10.73 -30.93
N VAL A 581 -7.44 11.77 -30.82
CA VAL A 581 -7.03 12.36 -29.54
C VAL A 581 -7.14 13.87 -29.56
N ASP A 582 -7.46 14.46 -28.40
CA ASP A 582 -7.55 15.91 -28.20
C ASP A 582 -6.18 16.58 -28.04
N PHE A 583 -5.19 15.83 -27.57
CA PHE A 583 -3.80 16.26 -27.45
C PHE A 583 -2.84 15.09 -27.15
N PHE A 584 -1.56 15.34 -27.40
CA PHE A 584 -0.44 14.46 -27.07
C PHE A 584 0.29 14.92 -25.80
N ILE A 585 0.90 13.98 -25.09
CA ILE A 585 1.88 14.27 -24.03
C ILE A 585 3.27 13.97 -24.61
N VAL A 586 4.07 15.03 -24.76
CA VAL A 586 5.45 14.96 -25.26
C VAL A 586 6.39 14.89 -24.05
N ARG A 587 7.06 13.73 -23.90
CA ARG A 587 7.97 13.49 -22.78
C ARG A 587 9.32 14.18 -23.01
N ALA A 588 9.69 15.08 -22.11
CA ALA A 588 10.98 15.75 -22.05
C ALA A 588 11.99 15.00 -21.14
N TYR A 589 11.87 13.68 -21.06
CA TYR A 589 12.70 12.76 -20.27
C TYR A 589 12.80 11.42 -21.01
N ASP A 590 13.57 10.45 -20.48
CA ASP A 590 13.86 9.16 -21.14
C ASP A 590 14.60 9.30 -22.49
N ARG A 591 15.33 10.40 -22.70
CA ARG A 591 16.06 10.74 -23.94
C ARG A 591 17.57 10.40 -23.85
N GLY A 592 17.91 9.30 -23.17
CA GLY A 592 19.29 8.87 -22.90
C GLY A 592 19.91 9.58 -21.67
N ASN A 593 21.23 9.49 -21.50
CA ASN A 593 21.95 10.01 -20.31
C ASN A 593 22.12 11.55 -20.29
N LYS A 594 21.08 12.33 -20.59
CA LYS A 594 21.12 13.79 -20.52
C LYS A 594 20.15 14.28 -19.46
N ASP A 595 20.68 15.00 -18.47
CA ASP A 595 19.88 15.68 -17.45
C ASP A 595 19.13 16.87 -18.11
N LEU A 596 17.85 16.69 -18.42
CA LEU A 596 17.03 17.69 -19.11
C LEU A 596 16.34 18.64 -18.12
N THR A 597 17.12 19.56 -17.54
CA THR A 597 16.64 20.52 -16.52
C THR A 597 16.58 21.96 -17.00
N SER A 598 17.24 22.30 -18.11
CA SER A 598 17.27 23.67 -18.65
C SER A 598 16.30 23.86 -19.81
N MET A 599 15.78 25.09 -19.94
CA MET A 599 14.86 25.45 -21.03
C MET A 599 15.44 25.18 -22.42
N SER A 600 16.69 25.57 -22.67
CA SER A 600 17.34 25.36 -23.97
C SER A 600 17.53 23.88 -24.27
N ASP A 601 17.96 23.10 -23.28
CA ASP A 601 18.20 21.68 -23.48
C ASP A 601 16.88 20.93 -23.75
N ILE A 602 15.83 21.26 -23.01
CA ILE A 602 14.51 20.64 -23.23
C ILE A 602 13.99 21.00 -24.63
N VAL A 603 13.94 22.29 -24.98
CA VAL A 603 13.45 22.76 -26.29
C VAL A 603 14.19 22.07 -27.42
N ASP A 604 15.52 22.02 -27.37
CA ASP A 604 16.34 21.43 -28.44
C ASP A 604 16.06 19.93 -28.63
N ASN A 605 15.74 19.20 -27.55
CA ASN A 605 15.49 17.76 -27.62
C ASN A 605 14.02 17.40 -27.91
N ILE A 606 13.05 18.29 -27.64
CA ILE A 606 11.63 18.04 -27.93
C ILE A 606 11.12 18.75 -29.20
N ALA A 607 11.89 19.67 -29.78
CA ALA A 607 11.47 20.40 -30.98
C ALA A 607 11.08 19.49 -32.16
N PRO A 608 11.76 18.35 -32.43
CA PRO A 608 11.30 17.40 -33.45
C PRO A 608 9.90 16.85 -33.15
N ASP A 609 9.70 16.31 -31.95
CA ASP A 609 8.42 15.76 -31.47
C ASP A 609 7.28 16.79 -31.53
N MET A 610 7.51 18.01 -31.03
CA MET A 610 6.55 19.12 -31.15
C MET A 610 6.29 19.51 -32.62
N GLY A 611 7.30 19.35 -33.48
CA GLY A 611 7.18 19.55 -34.92
C GLY A 611 6.24 18.54 -35.58
N GLU A 612 6.30 17.27 -35.19
CA GLU A 612 5.40 16.23 -35.70
C GLU A 612 3.95 16.45 -35.23
N VAL A 613 3.75 16.81 -33.95
CA VAL A 613 2.43 17.20 -33.42
C VAL A 613 1.85 18.38 -34.19
N ARG A 614 2.67 19.39 -34.48
CA ARG A 614 2.28 20.57 -35.28
C ARG A 614 1.96 20.18 -36.74
N GLY A 615 2.77 19.31 -37.34
CA GLY A 615 2.58 18.83 -38.70
C GLY A 615 1.25 18.08 -38.87
N ALA A 616 0.84 17.34 -37.86
CA ALA A 616 -0.44 16.64 -37.80
C ALA A 616 -1.63 17.54 -37.40
N ASN A 617 -1.43 18.86 -37.30
CA ASN A 617 -2.42 19.85 -36.84
C ASN A 617 -3.08 19.47 -35.50
N SER A 618 -2.29 18.88 -34.60
CA SER A 618 -2.73 18.48 -33.26
C SER A 618 -2.09 19.36 -32.19
N LYS A 619 -2.47 19.09 -30.94
CA LYS A 619 -2.01 19.81 -29.75
C LYS A 619 -1.16 18.90 -28.87
N GLY A 620 -0.27 19.49 -28.10
CA GLY A 620 0.67 18.79 -27.24
C GLY A 620 0.90 19.52 -25.93
N ILE A 621 1.07 18.75 -24.85
CA ILE A 621 1.61 19.25 -23.59
C ILE A 621 3.03 18.73 -23.41
N ILE A 622 3.87 19.51 -22.75
CA ILE A 622 5.26 19.14 -22.45
C ILE A 622 5.30 18.56 -21.04
N GLU A 623 5.66 17.28 -20.90
CA GLU A 623 5.81 16.63 -19.60
C GLU A 623 7.29 16.51 -19.23
N ILE A 624 7.68 17.07 -18.09
CA ILE A 624 9.03 16.97 -17.54
C ILE A 624 9.10 15.88 -16.46
N SER A 625 10.30 15.36 -16.19
CA SER A 625 10.56 14.50 -15.04
C SER A 625 11.43 15.22 -14.02
N VAL A 626 10.99 15.24 -12.77
CA VAL A 626 11.75 15.81 -11.65
C VAL A 626 13.07 15.06 -11.42
N GLU A 627 13.10 13.78 -11.79
CA GLU A 627 14.25 12.89 -11.65
C GLU A 627 15.44 13.29 -12.56
N GLU A 628 15.22 14.21 -13.50
CA GLU A 628 16.26 14.81 -14.35
C GLU A 628 17.20 15.76 -13.57
N GLY A 629 16.90 16.04 -12.29
CA GLY A 629 17.84 16.70 -11.37
C GLY A 629 17.56 18.19 -11.09
N PHE A 630 16.30 18.61 -11.10
CA PHE A 630 15.90 19.96 -10.68
C PHE A 630 16.28 20.21 -9.22
N ALA A 631 16.73 21.43 -8.89
CA ALA A 631 17.22 21.75 -7.55
C ALA A 631 16.08 22.03 -6.56
N ASP A 632 15.02 22.71 -7.02
CA ASP A 632 13.88 23.11 -6.22
C ASP A 632 12.60 23.26 -7.07
N ARG A 633 11.45 23.41 -6.41
CA ARG A 633 10.15 23.58 -7.08
C ARG A 633 10.06 24.90 -7.84
N LEU A 634 10.74 25.94 -7.37
CA LEU A 634 10.75 27.25 -8.01
C LEU A 634 11.41 27.17 -9.41
N GLU A 635 12.47 26.37 -9.58
CA GLU A 635 13.07 26.11 -10.90
C GLU A 635 12.08 25.50 -11.89
N ILE A 636 11.29 24.52 -11.46
CA ILE A 636 10.25 23.89 -12.30
C ILE A 636 9.17 24.91 -12.69
N GLN A 637 8.68 25.69 -11.74
CA GLN A 637 7.64 26.68 -12.00
C GLN A 637 8.16 27.81 -12.92
N ASN A 638 9.41 28.23 -12.77
CA ASN A 638 10.08 29.17 -13.68
C ASN A 638 10.27 28.58 -15.08
N LEU A 639 10.59 27.28 -15.18
CA LEU A 639 10.69 26.57 -16.44
C LEU A 639 9.34 26.54 -17.15
N PHE A 640 8.25 26.26 -16.45
CA PHE A 640 6.90 26.28 -17.01
C PHE A 640 6.51 27.67 -17.51
N ALA A 641 6.72 28.73 -16.73
CA ALA A 641 6.53 30.09 -17.20
C ALA A 641 7.38 30.42 -18.45
N SER A 642 8.58 29.85 -18.55
CA SER A 642 9.46 30.00 -19.71
C SER A 642 8.95 29.24 -20.94
N PHE A 643 8.41 28.01 -20.77
CA PHE A 643 7.75 27.29 -21.86
C PHE A 643 6.57 28.06 -22.40
N VAL A 644 5.72 28.59 -21.53
CA VAL A 644 4.55 29.39 -21.94
C VAL A 644 4.98 30.63 -22.73
N LYS A 645 6.08 31.28 -22.32
CA LYS A 645 6.61 32.42 -23.07
C LYS A 645 7.20 32.02 -24.43
N TYR A 646 7.83 30.86 -24.52
CA TYR A 646 8.51 30.42 -25.75
C TYR A 646 7.54 29.80 -26.76
N TYR A 647 6.67 28.91 -26.30
CA TYR A 647 5.69 28.18 -27.12
C TYR A 647 4.31 28.82 -27.14
N GLY A 648 4.05 29.92 -26.43
CA GLY A 648 2.70 30.49 -26.30
C GLY A 648 2.03 30.89 -27.62
N GLU A 649 2.83 31.19 -28.66
CA GLU A 649 2.33 31.50 -30.02
C GLU A 649 2.34 30.26 -30.94
N ASP A 650 2.81 29.11 -30.46
CA ASP A 650 2.79 27.85 -31.21
C ASP A 650 1.40 27.21 -31.09
N PRO A 651 0.64 27.05 -32.19
CA PRO A 651 -0.70 26.47 -32.14
C PRO A 651 -0.72 25.02 -31.64
N ALA A 652 0.41 24.32 -31.70
CA ALA A 652 0.55 22.97 -31.18
C ALA A 652 0.73 22.93 -29.65
N PHE A 653 1.08 24.04 -28.99
CA PHE A 653 1.31 24.04 -27.54
C PHE A 653 0.00 24.23 -26.77
N LYS A 654 -0.28 23.31 -25.84
CA LYS A 654 -1.50 23.31 -25.02
C LYS A 654 -1.21 23.48 -23.52
N GLY A 655 -0.02 23.10 -23.06
CA GLY A 655 0.28 23.12 -21.63
C GLY A 655 1.51 22.34 -21.21
N VAL A 656 1.59 22.10 -19.91
CA VAL A 656 2.76 21.52 -19.24
C VAL A 656 2.32 20.47 -18.22
N SER A 657 3.18 19.51 -17.92
CA SER A 657 2.90 18.48 -16.91
C SER A 657 4.17 18.04 -16.18
N ILE A 658 4.01 17.51 -14.97
CA ILE A 658 5.07 16.89 -14.17
C ILE A 658 4.80 15.39 -14.07
N SER A 659 5.80 14.56 -14.38
CA SER A 659 5.64 13.10 -14.50
C SER A 659 5.44 12.35 -13.18
N ASN A 660 5.70 12.97 -12.03
CA ASN A 660 5.57 12.32 -10.72
C ASN A 660 5.39 13.34 -9.57
N TYR A 661 4.23 13.27 -8.91
CA TYR A 661 3.89 14.12 -7.75
C TYR A 661 4.80 13.89 -6.54
N VAL A 662 5.16 12.65 -6.24
CA VAL A 662 5.94 12.31 -5.04
C VAL A 662 7.32 12.97 -5.13
N THR A 663 8.02 12.75 -6.25
CA THR A 663 9.35 13.35 -6.46
C THR A 663 9.30 14.87 -6.57
N TYR A 664 8.21 15.44 -7.10
CA TYR A 664 7.99 16.89 -7.10
C TYR A 664 7.89 17.47 -5.68
N THR A 665 7.14 16.82 -4.80
CA THR A 665 6.95 17.31 -3.41
C THR A 665 8.16 17.11 -2.50
N ASP A 666 9.05 16.17 -2.84
CA ASP A 666 10.33 15.98 -2.16
C ASP A 666 11.32 17.13 -2.42
N LEU A 667 11.10 17.95 -3.45
CA LEU A 667 11.94 19.11 -3.73
C LEU A 667 11.70 20.25 -2.71
N PRO A 668 12.77 20.95 -2.31
CA PRO A 668 12.64 22.17 -1.52
C PRO A 668 11.84 23.24 -2.31
N VAL A 669 11.17 24.16 -1.60
CA VAL A 669 10.40 25.24 -2.25
C VAL A 669 11.33 26.25 -2.91
N ASP A 670 12.39 26.68 -2.19
CA ASP A 670 13.46 27.55 -2.67
C ASP A 670 14.80 27.03 -2.12
N ALA A 671 15.85 27.02 -2.94
CA ALA A 671 17.22 26.97 -2.46
C ALA A 671 17.60 28.30 -1.77
N GLU A 672 17.25 28.51 -0.49
CA GLU A 672 17.80 29.64 0.28
C GLU A 672 19.32 29.48 0.43
N SER A 673 20.03 30.40 -0.24
CA SER A 673 21.47 30.70 -0.23
C SER A 673 22.32 29.93 0.79
N GLU A 674 23.24 29.10 0.27
CA GLU A 674 24.48 28.81 0.98
C GLU A 674 25.09 30.13 1.49
N GLY A 675 25.31 30.19 2.80
CA GLY A 675 25.72 31.40 3.48
C GLY A 675 26.99 32.03 2.90
N ASN A 676 26.94 33.37 2.77
CA ASN A 676 28.05 34.30 2.94
C ASN A 676 29.47 33.72 2.76
N LYS A 677 29.88 33.48 1.51
CA LYS A 677 31.30 33.70 1.16
C LYS A 677 31.52 35.20 1.06
N LEU A 678 31.92 35.80 2.18
CA LEU A 678 32.60 37.08 2.20
C LEU A 678 33.76 37.02 1.21
N SER A 679 33.59 37.74 0.10
CA SER A 679 34.64 38.10 -0.82
C SER A 679 35.65 38.99 -0.11
N LEU A 680 36.89 38.50 0.01
CA LEU A 680 38.06 39.37 0.23
C LEU A 680 38.80 39.45 -1.12
N PRO A 681 38.94 40.66 -1.70
CA PRO A 681 39.65 40.84 -2.96
C PRO A 681 41.16 40.96 -2.72
N GLY A 682 41.94 40.36 -3.62
CA GLY A 682 43.36 40.66 -3.80
C GLY A 682 44.30 39.54 -3.37
N PHE A 683 44.83 38.81 -4.35
CA PHE A 683 46.24 38.87 -4.75
C PHE A 683 46.46 37.85 -5.87
N GLY A 684 46.85 38.34 -7.04
CA GLY A 684 47.20 37.51 -8.19
C GLY A 684 48.60 36.90 -8.04
N ALA A 685 48.75 35.73 -8.68
CA ALA A 685 49.98 35.07 -9.09
C ALA A 685 51.00 34.66 -8.00
N ILE A 686 51.28 33.35 -7.90
CA ILE A 686 52.62 32.75 -8.04
C ILE A 686 52.53 31.21 -7.92
N SER A 687 53.09 30.54 -8.94
CA SER A 687 53.75 29.21 -9.01
C SER A 687 53.15 27.94 -8.38
N VAL A 688 52.83 26.98 -9.25
CA VAL A 688 53.62 25.76 -9.55
C VAL A 688 54.64 25.28 -8.49
N LEU A 689 54.63 23.95 -8.27
CA LEU A 689 55.64 23.08 -7.61
C LEU A 689 55.68 23.12 -6.07
N LEU A 690 55.17 22.07 -5.44
CA LEU A 690 56.02 21.08 -4.75
C LEU A 690 55.21 19.88 -4.25
N THR A 691 55.48 18.76 -4.93
CA THR A 691 55.56 17.41 -4.41
C THR A 691 55.99 17.32 -2.94
N GLY A 692 55.30 16.45 -2.19
CA GLY A 692 55.89 15.68 -1.10
C GLY A 692 55.78 16.31 0.28
N LEU A 693 54.74 15.90 1.03
CA LEU A 693 54.80 15.67 2.48
C LEU A 693 53.53 14.94 2.97
N ALA A 694 53.23 13.80 2.34
CA ALA A 694 52.37 12.77 2.93
C ALA A 694 53.26 11.68 3.53
N ALA A 695 54.01 12.03 4.57
CA ALA A 695 54.73 11.08 5.41
C ALA A 695 55.21 11.78 6.69
N PHE A 696 54.33 12.02 7.67
CA PHE A 696 54.73 12.12 9.08
C PHE A 696 53.50 12.13 10.00
N ALA A 697 52.92 10.96 10.23
CA ALA A 697 52.13 10.66 11.43
C ALA A 697 52.07 9.16 11.67
N PHE A 698 53.23 8.51 11.75
CA PHE A 698 53.36 7.21 12.41
C PHE A 698 54.61 7.24 13.27
N LEU A 699 54.46 6.70 14.49
CA LEU A 699 55.48 6.39 15.51
C LEU A 699 55.75 7.46 16.58
N ARG A 700 54.98 7.32 17.66
CA ARG A 700 55.49 7.42 19.04
C ARG A 700 56.49 6.29 19.31
N ALA A 701 57.55 6.62 20.07
CA ALA A 701 58.28 5.80 21.06
C ALA A 701 59.78 5.50 20.81
N LYS A 702 60.65 6.21 21.55
CA LYS A 702 61.76 5.75 22.44
C LYS A 702 62.75 6.90 22.65
N ARG A 703 62.99 7.41 23.89
CA ARG A 703 64.11 7.03 24.80
C ARG A 703 65.41 6.83 23.99
N GLN A 704 66.41 7.69 24.03
CA GLN A 704 67.18 8.22 25.17
C GLN A 704 67.78 9.59 24.82
#